data_AF-A0A2G6NK90-F1
#
_entry.id   AF-A0A2G6NK90-F1
#
_cell.length_a   1.000
_cell.length_b   1.000
_cell.length_c   1.000
_cell.angle_alpha   90.00
_cell.angle_beta   90.00
_cell.angle_gamma   90.00
#
_symmetry.space_group_name_H-M   'P 1'
#
loop_
_entity.id
_entity.type
_entity.pdbx_description
1 polymer ?
#
loop_
_entity_poly.entity_id
_entity_poly.type
_entity_poly.pdbx_seq_one_letter_code
_entity_poly.pdbx_strand_id
1 'polypeptide(L)'
;MVVLSFTARWFKINIGYGKCQMITQQKRFLLFISLFMLYCYPAALASAGMTPPGYTLTLNFDLSTNTLAAKGEIEIPAGLEFALDLSGVNTTEVSIQYSDGEKRGLDTSGPQVVLPRDDRSAILSFSYSKAVQKGESNLISERGISLLNNWYPLPSRPCLFTVYAQLPDGFSAITESDVFPLPTARNMAVGHFSKSTKRISFVAGPYQLDSLAVRDDLRIYTMFFPEDEDLAAGYLQAGARFINRYEKEIGPFPYKHYVVVANRLPTGFGLPTYTLLGQAVIRLPFITRTSLAHEIVHSWFGNAINVDAQSGNWCEGLTTLLADQSLIPEPEKRAEIRKSSILRYQSYRPQDQAERAFSLADFRSASHRQPLAAYRRSVGYDKGAFFFHELRSFIGEERFSRGIQALYSQYRDKTASWSDIQTVFEEITGTSLESFFTGRLHMTELPVIAAKDISIDRRDGIRLHCVLEQQQQPPIPMVVPLEVETASATFKTAFFLEKARQEVSIELDDRPLSLTIDPEYDLLRSLVKEEIPPIWSRFLGSEKRLIVLENASSKELYRPFLKAFSGEKTTVRLAEEVSNKELTEHDILFLGAADAACRSLFANACDSGENLRLEVRDNPLNPEYIAAIFSGNEPEHASSIARRLMHYGRYSLVEFNKGHTVTTEIAPSQKGIRYQLEHLPRGGATSSLSPFQQLIAEIAKHRVIYVGENHSSVADHQLQLQVVEALYQRDPHIALGMEMFPSSSQEALTDYTAVDSTMDEKTFLQQSGYFKVWQLDYRYYRDIINFARARHLPVVGLNIDHDIVANVYRNGSTDLLDEEQRKQMAPERDLDMPGYRQRLLEVYTRHAGGHNDQQFSGFIQAQALWDESMAEEITRFLQQHQDYKMVVLAGNQHTRKDSGIPPRVARRMNVKQASLINLLENPGSDRLDDVADYFFIGEEKALPVPPRIGIVVESSEKEANGALLIKEISPHGKAGEAGLLEGDILLSVNDQTIEDIADLRIALLDVRAGDMAKVQVSRGAEGQQLVFEVELTAQP
;
A
#
# COMPACT_ATOMS: atom_id res chain seq x y z
N MET A 1 42.79 3.20 32.47
CA MET A 1 44.00 2.56 33.05
C MET A 1 44.46 1.48 32.07
N VAL A 2 45.69 1.56 31.57
CA VAL A 2 46.82 0.67 31.93
C VAL A 2 46.57 -0.79 31.49
N VAL A 3 47.37 -1.50 30.70
CA VAL A 3 48.54 -1.28 29.81
C VAL A 3 49.10 -2.69 29.54
N LEU A 4 49.40 -3.03 28.27
CA LEU A 4 50.46 -3.95 27.75
C LEU A 4 50.68 -5.35 28.44
N SER A 5 51.16 -6.40 27.76
CA SER A 5 52.53 -6.43 27.21
C SER A 5 52.92 -7.71 26.42
N PHE A 6 53.67 -7.50 25.32
CA PHE A 6 54.91 -8.20 24.90
C PHE A 6 54.96 -9.77 24.88
N THR A 7 55.03 -10.51 23.76
CA THR A 7 56.00 -10.59 22.61
C THR A 7 57.27 -11.45 22.82
N ALA A 8 57.74 -12.07 21.72
CA ALA A 8 59.14 -12.46 21.37
C ALA A 8 59.70 -13.82 21.86
N ARG A 9 60.62 -14.57 21.18
CA ARG A 9 61.21 -14.58 19.79
C ARG A 9 62.29 -15.71 19.69
N TRP A 10 62.76 -16.07 18.46
CA TRP A 10 63.90 -16.99 18.11
C TRP A 10 63.63 -18.52 18.21
N PHE A 11 64.29 -19.47 17.49
CA PHE A 11 65.49 -19.59 16.60
C PHE A 11 65.10 -20.33 15.28
N LYS A 12 65.55 -20.03 14.04
CA LYS A 12 66.86 -20.10 13.33
C LYS A 12 67.38 -21.52 12.93
N ILE A 13 67.89 -21.61 11.67
CA ILE A 13 68.81 -22.63 11.06
C ILE A 13 68.15 -23.95 10.57
N ASN A 14 68.41 -24.56 9.39
CA ASN A 14 69.13 -24.18 8.13
C ASN A 14 68.92 -25.19 6.95
N ILE A 15 69.07 -24.75 5.67
CA ILE A 15 69.60 -25.46 4.46
C ILE A 15 68.76 -26.67 3.90
N GLY A 16 68.62 -26.90 2.58
CA GLY A 16 69.38 -26.37 1.43
C GLY A 16 68.78 -26.56 0.02
N TYR A 17 69.63 -26.31 -0.99
CA TYR A 17 69.29 -26.09 -2.40
C TYR A 17 69.14 -27.35 -3.26
N GLY A 18 68.38 -27.23 -4.37
CA GLY A 18 68.43 -28.17 -5.51
C GLY A 18 67.79 -27.58 -6.78
N LYS A 19 68.60 -27.00 -7.69
CA LYS A 19 68.18 -26.54 -9.03
C LYS A 19 68.71 -27.48 -10.11
N CYS A 20 67.87 -27.87 -11.08
CA CYS A 20 68.22 -28.22 -12.47
C CYS A 20 66.87 -28.33 -13.23
N GLN A 21 66.43 -27.51 -14.19
CA GLN A 21 66.99 -26.82 -15.37
C GLN A 21 67.15 -27.67 -16.65
N MET A 22 66.33 -27.31 -17.66
CA MET A 22 66.44 -27.48 -19.13
C MET A 22 66.23 -28.85 -19.83
N ILE A 23 65.37 -28.85 -20.86
CA ILE A 23 65.65 -29.02 -22.32
C ILE A 23 64.29 -29.21 -23.05
N THR A 24 63.69 -28.21 -23.69
CA THR A 24 63.78 -27.77 -25.12
C THR A 24 63.44 -28.76 -26.26
N GLN A 25 62.35 -28.43 -26.97
CA GLN A 25 62.21 -28.24 -28.44
C GLN A 25 61.68 -29.33 -29.43
N GLN A 26 60.69 -28.84 -30.20
CA GLN A 26 60.49 -28.90 -31.68
C GLN A 26 59.73 -30.06 -32.41
N LYS A 27 58.52 -29.67 -32.88
CA LYS A 27 58.03 -29.63 -34.30
C LYS A 27 57.55 -30.89 -35.07
N ARG A 28 56.36 -30.65 -35.68
CA ARG A 28 55.89 -30.94 -37.07
C ARG A 28 55.19 -32.28 -37.42
N PHE A 29 53.84 -32.16 -37.48
CA PHE A 29 52.99 -32.19 -38.70
C PHE A 29 52.79 -33.48 -39.55
N LEU A 30 51.49 -33.70 -39.89
CA LEU A 30 50.87 -34.35 -41.08
C LEU A 30 50.34 -35.82 -41.01
N LEU A 31 49.00 -35.90 -41.10
CA LEU A 31 48.19 -36.69 -42.05
C LEU A 31 47.73 -38.15 -41.72
N PHE A 32 46.53 -38.25 -41.10
CA PHE A 32 45.30 -38.91 -41.61
C PHE A 32 45.11 -40.46 -41.69
N ILE A 33 43.81 -40.83 -41.62
CA ILE A 33 43.13 -42.13 -41.94
C ILE A 33 42.92 -43.13 -40.76
N SER A 34 41.70 -43.08 -40.22
CA SER A 34 40.80 -44.16 -39.71
C SER A 34 41.25 -45.63 -39.85
N LEU A 35 40.90 -46.59 -38.95
CA LEU A 35 39.54 -47.01 -38.58
C LEU A 35 39.55 -48.12 -37.47
N PHE A 36 38.49 -48.19 -36.64
CA PHE A 36 37.88 -49.39 -35.99
C PHE A 36 38.56 -50.25 -34.86
N MET A 37 37.81 -50.30 -33.74
CA MET A 37 37.38 -51.47 -32.93
C MET A 37 38.23 -52.13 -31.79
N LEU A 38 37.52 -52.26 -30.65
CA LEU A 38 37.61 -53.22 -29.53
C LEU A 38 38.93 -53.45 -28.76
N TYR A 39 38.92 -53.16 -27.45
CA TYR A 39 38.59 -54.21 -26.45
C TYR A 39 38.15 -53.62 -25.08
N CYS A 40 37.53 -54.47 -24.25
CA CYS A 40 36.68 -54.12 -23.09
C CYS A 40 37.39 -53.96 -21.74
N TYR A 41 36.66 -53.43 -20.73
CA TYR A 41 36.40 -53.94 -19.35
C TYR A 41 36.23 -52.81 -18.30
N PRO A 42 35.56 -53.02 -17.14
CA PRO A 42 34.42 -53.89 -16.78
C PRO A 42 33.14 -53.09 -16.42
N ALA A 43 32.04 -53.80 -16.17
CA ALA A 43 30.79 -53.23 -15.64
C ALA A 43 30.88 -52.83 -14.17
N ALA A 44 30.28 -51.68 -13.83
CA ALA A 44 29.75 -51.37 -12.50
C ALA A 44 28.22 -51.39 -12.57
N LEU A 45 27.53 -51.72 -11.46
CA LEU A 45 26.09 -51.93 -11.42
C LEU A 45 25.30 -50.69 -11.88
N ALA A 46 24.78 -50.73 -13.11
CA ALA A 46 23.77 -49.80 -13.57
C ALA A 46 22.38 -50.28 -13.11
N SER A 47 21.60 -49.39 -12.50
CA SER A 47 20.14 -49.51 -12.60
C SER A 47 19.77 -49.42 -14.07
N ALA A 48 18.99 -50.39 -14.57
CA ALA A 48 18.66 -50.48 -15.99
C ALA A 48 17.65 -49.40 -16.42
N GLY A 49 18.12 -48.17 -16.56
CA GLY A 49 17.41 -47.12 -17.30
C GLY A 49 17.45 -47.43 -18.79
N MET A 50 16.29 -47.54 -19.43
CA MET A 50 16.21 -47.59 -20.89
C MET A 50 16.77 -46.29 -21.48
N THR A 51 17.58 -46.40 -22.53
CA THR A 51 18.09 -45.24 -23.28
C THR A 51 16.92 -44.36 -23.73
N PRO A 52 17.00 -43.02 -23.64
CA PRO A 52 15.98 -42.15 -24.21
C PRO A 52 15.94 -42.28 -25.75
N PRO A 53 14.75 -42.20 -26.39
CA PRO A 53 14.66 -42.17 -27.86
C PRO A 53 15.42 -41.01 -28.48
N GLY A 54 16.08 -41.24 -29.60
CA GLY A 54 16.60 -40.17 -30.46
C GLY A 54 15.46 -39.55 -31.28
N TYR A 55 15.43 -38.24 -31.42
CA TYR A 55 14.44 -37.53 -32.22
C TYR A 55 15.14 -36.53 -33.15
N THR A 56 15.24 -36.89 -34.42
CA THR A 56 15.75 -36.04 -35.49
C THR A 56 14.60 -35.27 -36.14
N LEU A 57 14.78 -33.95 -36.32
CA LEU A 57 13.87 -33.06 -37.03
C LEU A 57 14.61 -32.37 -38.18
N THR A 58 13.99 -32.31 -39.36
CA THR A 58 14.52 -31.59 -40.54
C THR A 58 13.51 -30.55 -40.99
N LEU A 59 13.91 -29.28 -40.99
CA LEU A 59 13.03 -28.12 -41.14
C LEU A 59 13.35 -27.34 -42.42
N ASN A 60 12.31 -26.92 -43.14
CA ASN A 60 12.40 -26.02 -44.29
C ASN A 60 11.28 -24.96 -44.21
N PHE A 61 11.59 -23.71 -44.53
CA PHE A 61 10.72 -22.56 -44.32
C PHE A 61 10.38 -21.86 -45.64
N ASP A 62 9.10 -21.55 -45.84
CA ASP A 62 8.66 -20.63 -46.88
C ASP A 62 8.12 -19.35 -46.22
N LEU A 63 8.90 -18.28 -46.36
CA LEU A 63 8.59 -16.96 -45.80
C LEU A 63 7.49 -16.22 -46.57
N SER A 64 7.17 -16.64 -47.80
CA SER A 64 6.13 -16.02 -48.62
C SER A 64 4.73 -16.52 -48.25
N THR A 65 4.63 -17.78 -47.79
CA THR A 65 3.38 -18.40 -47.33
C THR A 65 3.28 -18.51 -45.80
N ASN A 66 4.33 -18.10 -45.07
CA ASN A 66 4.50 -18.28 -43.62
C ASN A 66 4.36 -19.75 -43.19
N THR A 67 4.91 -20.68 -43.98
CA THR A 67 4.80 -22.13 -43.72
C THR A 67 6.13 -22.77 -43.33
N LEU A 68 6.02 -23.78 -42.47
CA LEU A 68 7.04 -24.79 -42.19
C LEU A 68 6.65 -26.07 -42.93
N ALA A 69 7.60 -26.64 -43.68
CA ALA A 69 7.53 -28.01 -44.18
C ALA A 69 8.67 -28.80 -43.54
N ALA A 70 8.36 -29.95 -42.93
CA ALA A 70 9.31 -30.65 -42.08
C ALA A 70 9.15 -32.17 -42.10
N LYS A 71 10.22 -32.85 -41.69
CA LYS A 71 10.27 -34.30 -41.47
C LYS A 71 10.77 -34.57 -40.05
N GLY A 72 10.29 -35.65 -39.46
CA GLY A 72 10.78 -36.16 -38.18
C GLY A 72 11.06 -37.65 -38.25
N GLU A 73 12.09 -38.09 -37.52
CA GLU A 73 12.45 -39.48 -37.33
C GLU A 73 12.74 -39.71 -35.85
N ILE A 74 12.09 -40.72 -35.26
CA ILE A 74 12.26 -41.07 -33.85
C ILE A 74 12.80 -42.50 -33.75
N GLU A 75 14.01 -42.65 -33.20
CA GLU A 75 14.65 -43.92 -32.89
C GLU A 75 14.13 -44.43 -31.53
N ILE A 76 13.25 -45.41 -31.57
CA ILE A 76 12.56 -45.99 -30.40
C ILE A 76 13.30 -47.27 -29.97
N PRO A 77 13.88 -47.33 -28.76
CA PRO A 77 14.53 -48.52 -28.25
C PRO A 77 13.57 -49.69 -27.99
N ALA A 78 14.09 -50.90 -28.06
CA ALA A 78 13.38 -52.13 -27.72
C ALA A 78 12.79 -52.07 -26.29
N GLY A 79 11.57 -52.60 -26.13
CA GLY A 79 10.85 -52.67 -24.86
C GLY A 79 10.17 -51.36 -24.43
N LEU A 80 10.25 -50.29 -25.22
CA LEU A 80 9.70 -48.99 -24.88
C LEU A 80 8.30 -48.77 -25.48
N GLU A 81 7.29 -48.58 -24.63
CA GLU A 81 6.01 -48.00 -25.03
C GLU A 81 6.18 -46.50 -25.32
N PHE A 82 5.63 -46.04 -26.45
CA PHE A 82 5.80 -44.69 -26.96
C PHE A 82 4.50 -44.16 -27.59
N ALA A 83 4.31 -42.84 -27.58
CA ALA A 83 3.23 -42.20 -28.33
C ALA A 83 3.67 -40.84 -28.85
N LEU A 84 3.09 -40.42 -29.97
CA LEU A 84 3.37 -39.17 -30.65
C LEU A 84 2.07 -38.41 -30.89
N ASP A 85 1.90 -37.27 -30.22
CA ASP A 85 0.77 -36.38 -30.42
C ASP A 85 0.97 -35.57 -31.71
N LEU A 86 0.06 -35.72 -32.67
CA LEU A 86 0.10 -35.06 -33.98
C LEU A 86 -0.61 -33.69 -33.96
N SER A 87 -1.20 -33.30 -32.82
CA SER A 87 -2.05 -32.11 -32.72
C SER A 87 -1.31 -30.80 -33.01
N GLY A 88 -1.94 -29.92 -33.79
CA GLY A 88 -1.43 -28.58 -34.10
C GLY A 88 -0.46 -28.50 -35.29
N VAL A 89 -0.19 -29.63 -35.96
CA VAL A 89 0.48 -29.69 -37.26
C VAL A 89 -0.35 -30.52 -38.25
N ASN A 90 -0.14 -30.32 -39.55
CA ASN A 90 -0.76 -31.11 -40.60
C ASN A 90 0.20 -32.24 -41.03
N THR A 91 0.03 -33.43 -40.45
CA THR A 91 0.87 -34.61 -40.70
C THR A 91 0.37 -35.37 -41.94
N THR A 92 1.24 -35.59 -42.93
CA THR A 92 0.85 -36.14 -44.24
C THR A 92 1.20 -37.62 -44.42
N GLU A 93 2.22 -38.10 -43.70
CA GLU A 93 2.68 -39.50 -43.74
C GLU A 93 3.27 -39.85 -42.38
N VAL A 94 2.95 -41.04 -41.85
CA VAL A 94 3.63 -41.65 -40.70
C VAL A 94 3.89 -43.13 -41.02
N SER A 95 5.12 -43.59 -40.80
CA SER A 95 5.49 -45.00 -40.95
C SER A 95 6.47 -45.44 -39.86
N ILE A 96 6.39 -46.69 -39.46
CA ILE A 96 7.33 -47.33 -38.54
C ILE A 96 8.11 -48.43 -39.26
N GLN A 97 9.40 -48.53 -38.97
CA GLN A 97 10.29 -49.59 -39.45
C GLN A 97 11.00 -50.24 -38.27
N TYR A 98 10.79 -51.53 -38.06
CA TYR A 98 11.42 -52.31 -37.00
C TYR A 98 12.81 -52.81 -37.43
N SER A 99 13.64 -53.17 -36.43
CA SER A 99 15.04 -53.60 -36.63
C SER A 99 15.21 -54.92 -37.40
N ASP A 100 14.15 -55.71 -37.57
CA ASP A 100 14.13 -56.91 -38.42
C ASP A 100 13.79 -56.59 -39.90
N GLY A 101 13.49 -55.34 -40.21
CA GLY A 101 13.13 -54.87 -41.55
C GLY A 101 11.63 -54.79 -41.82
N GLU A 102 10.75 -55.16 -40.88
CA GLU A 102 9.30 -54.94 -41.03
C GLU A 102 9.01 -53.44 -41.11
N LYS A 103 8.37 -52.97 -42.19
CA LYS A 103 7.92 -51.58 -42.34
C LYS A 103 6.41 -51.51 -42.53
N ARG A 104 5.76 -50.60 -41.77
CA ARG A 104 4.30 -50.42 -41.74
C ARG A 104 3.92 -48.94 -41.75
N GLY A 105 2.94 -48.58 -42.58
CA GLY A 105 2.27 -47.27 -42.50
C GLY A 105 1.29 -47.21 -41.32
N LEU A 106 1.22 -46.06 -40.66
CA LEU A 106 0.35 -45.84 -39.50
C LEU A 106 -0.76 -44.85 -39.85
N ASP A 107 -1.90 -44.98 -39.18
CA ASP A 107 -3.05 -44.10 -39.37
C ASP A 107 -2.76 -42.69 -38.80
N THR A 108 -3.02 -41.67 -39.62
CA THR A 108 -2.80 -40.26 -39.29
C THR A 108 -4.11 -39.48 -39.12
N SER A 109 -5.27 -40.16 -39.16
CA SER A 109 -6.59 -39.55 -38.98
C SER A 109 -6.91 -39.22 -37.51
N GLY A 110 -6.27 -39.91 -36.56
CA GLY A 110 -6.36 -39.64 -35.14
C GLY A 110 -5.41 -38.54 -34.67
N PRO A 111 -5.67 -37.91 -33.50
CA PRO A 111 -4.82 -36.84 -32.96
C PRO A 111 -3.47 -37.35 -32.43
N GLN A 112 -3.29 -38.66 -32.26
CA GLN A 112 -2.06 -39.26 -31.76
C GLN A 112 -1.79 -40.62 -32.42
N VAL A 113 -0.51 -40.97 -32.52
CA VAL A 113 -0.03 -42.32 -32.88
C VAL A 113 0.48 -42.98 -31.60
N VAL A 114 -0.12 -44.12 -31.23
CA VAL A 114 0.29 -44.91 -30.05
C VAL A 114 1.02 -46.16 -30.53
N LEU A 115 2.21 -46.38 -29.99
CA LEU A 115 3.06 -47.54 -30.25
C LEU A 115 3.13 -48.38 -28.97
N PRO A 116 2.47 -49.54 -28.92
CA PRO A 116 2.57 -50.43 -27.77
C PRO A 116 4.01 -50.94 -27.65
N ARG A 117 4.35 -51.45 -26.46
CA ARG A 117 5.64 -52.09 -26.20
C ARG A 117 5.88 -53.25 -27.17
N ASP A 118 6.98 -53.17 -27.92
CA ASP A 118 7.53 -54.21 -28.79
C ASP A 118 8.99 -54.49 -28.35
N ASP A 119 9.45 -55.74 -28.41
CA ASP A 119 10.81 -56.13 -28.00
C ASP A 119 11.87 -55.86 -29.09
N ARG A 120 11.47 -55.32 -30.25
CA ARG A 120 12.33 -54.81 -31.32
C ARG A 120 12.50 -53.30 -31.18
N SER A 121 13.68 -52.78 -31.51
CA SER A 121 13.84 -51.33 -31.72
C SER A 121 13.22 -50.92 -33.06
N ALA A 122 12.75 -49.69 -33.17
CA ALA A 122 12.09 -49.18 -34.37
C ALA A 122 12.46 -47.73 -34.69
N ILE A 123 12.27 -47.34 -35.95
CA ILE A 123 12.35 -45.94 -36.41
C ILE A 123 10.95 -45.51 -36.84
N LEU A 124 10.41 -44.47 -36.20
CA LEU A 124 9.15 -43.82 -36.56
C LEU A 124 9.45 -42.59 -37.42
N SER A 125 9.24 -42.68 -38.73
CA SER A 125 9.45 -41.58 -39.68
C SER A 125 8.12 -40.94 -40.09
N PHE A 126 8.07 -39.62 -40.16
CA PHE A 126 6.88 -38.87 -40.56
C PHE A 126 7.20 -37.54 -41.26
N SER A 127 6.25 -37.08 -42.09
CA SER A 127 6.30 -35.78 -42.75
C SER A 127 5.12 -34.92 -42.31
N TYR A 128 5.36 -33.63 -42.07
CA TYR A 128 4.33 -32.70 -41.61
C TYR A 128 4.56 -31.28 -42.12
N SER A 129 3.51 -30.46 -42.05
CA SER A 129 3.55 -29.04 -42.37
C SER A 129 2.79 -28.21 -41.34
N LYS A 130 3.13 -26.92 -41.25
CA LYS A 130 2.42 -25.95 -40.40
C LYS A 130 2.40 -24.58 -41.07
N ALA A 131 1.21 -24.05 -41.32
CA ALA A 131 1.02 -22.63 -41.63
C ALA A 131 0.88 -21.85 -40.31
N VAL A 132 1.62 -20.75 -40.16
CA VAL A 132 1.55 -19.90 -38.96
C VAL A 132 0.57 -18.75 -39.19
N GLN A 133 -0.51 -18.69 -38.41
CA GLN A 133 -1.51 -17.62 -38.52
C GLN A 133 -1.16 -16.39 -37.69
N LYS A 134 -1.69 -15.24 -38.12
CA LYS A 134 -1.48 -13.94 -37.46
C LYS A 134 -2.14 -13.93 -36.07
N GLY A 135 -1.31 -13.85 -35.03
CA GLY A 135 -1.76 -13.85 -33.63
C GLY A 135 -1.47 -15.14 -32.85
N GLU A 136 -0.88 -16.15 -33.50
CA GLU A 136 -0.33 -17.34 -32.84
C GLU A 136 0.91 -17.02 -31.98
N SER A 137 1.34 -18.01 -31.17
CA SER A 137 2.59 -17.97 -30.39
C SER A 137 3.86 -18.26 -31.20
N ASN A 138 3.73 -18.45 -32.51
CA ASN A 138 4.83 -18.73 -33.43
C ASN A 138 4.92 -17.62 -34.51
N LEU A 139 6.06 -17.52 -35.18
CA LEU A 139 6.31 -16.58 -36.27
C LEU A 139 7.14 -17.27 -37.36
N ILE A 140 6.79 -17.05 -38.62
CA ILE A 140 7.62 -17.33 -39.80
C ILE A 140 7.46 -16.10 -40.70
N SER A 141 8.56 -15.38 -40.99
CA SER A 141 8.55 -14.16 -41.81
C SER A 141 9.98 -13.73 -42.19
N GLU A 142 10.12 -12.81 -43.13
CA GLU A 142 11.38 -12.11 -43.44
C GLU A 142 12.00 -11.39 -42.23
N ARG A 143 11.18 -11.03 -41.22
CA ARG A 143 11.65 -10.36 -39.99
C ARG A 143 12.24 -11.31 -38.95
N GLY A 144 12.11 -12.61 -39.17
CA GLY A 144 12.51 -13.67 -38.25
C GLY A 144 11.52 -14.83 -38.17
N ILE A 145 12.00 -15.92 -37.59
CA ILE A 145 11.32 -17.18 -37.31
C ILE A 145 11.36 -17.40 -35.80
N SER A 146 10.25 -17.82 -35.20
CA SER A 146 10.16 -18.17 -33.78
C SER A 146 9.14 -19.29 -33.61
N LEU A 147 9.63 -20.48 -33.28
CA LEU A 147 8.86 -21.69 -33.11
C LEU A 147 8.99 -22.15 -31.66
N LEU A 148 7.99 -21.79 -30.86
CA LEU A 148 8.05 -21.89 -29.39
C LEU A 148 7.22 -23.07 -28.88
N ASN A 149 6.04 -23.29 -29.46
CA ASN A 149 5.12 -24.32 -28.99
C ASN A 149 4.30 -24.92 -30.14
N ASN A 150 4.04 -26.23 -30.04
CA ASN A 150 3.16 -27.01 -30.91
C ASN A 150 3.48 -26.80 -32.41
N TRP A 151 4.77 -26.83 -32.75
CA TRP A 151 5.28 -26.64 -34.11
C TRP A 151 5.76 -27.94 -34.77
N TYR A 152 5.76 -29.04 -34.04
CA TYR A 152 6.13 -30.41 -34.43
C TYR A 152 5.30 -31.40 -33.59
N PRO A 153 5.14 -32.66 -34.03
CA PRO A 153 4.51 -33.70 -33.23
C PRO A 153 5.21 -33.95 -31.89
N LEU A 154 4.46 -34.02 -30.79
CA LEU A 154 5.02 -34.02 -29.44
C LEU A 154 5.20 -35.45 -28.91
N PRO A 155 6.40 -35.82 -28.40
CA PRO A 155 6.64 -37.16 -27.90
C PRO A 155 6.06 -37.31 -26.48
N SER A 156 5.49 -38.49 -26.17
CA SER A 156 4.92 -38.75 -24.85
C SER A 156 5.98 -38.85 -23.74
N ARG A 157 7.26 -39.04 -24.11
CA ARG A 157 8.42 -39.23 -23.22
C ARG A 157 9.59 -38.31 -23.64
N PRO A 158 10.56 -38.03 -22.76
CA PRO A 158 11.73 -37.25 -23.14
C PRO A 158 12.59 -37.94 -24.20
N CYS A 159 13.08 -37.17 -25.17
CA CYS A 159 13.92 -37.60 -26.29
C CYS A 159 15.21 -36.78 -26.36
N LEU A 160 16.25 -37.34 -26.98
CA LEU A 160 17.48 -36.62 -27.37
C LEU A 160 17.25 -35.97 -28.74
N PHE A 161 17.38 -34.65 -28.84
CA PHE A 161 17.01 -33.93 -30.05
C PHE A 161 18.20 -33.64 -30.97
N THR A 162 17.99 -33.81 -32.27
CA THR A 162 18.86 -33.28 -33.33
C THR A 162 18.01 -32.52 -34.34
N VAL A 163 18.33 -31.25 -34.60
CA VAL A 163 17.58 -30.36 -35.49
C VAL A 163 18.45 -29.96 -36.66
N TYR A 164 18.03 -30.31 -37.87
CA TYR A 164 18.55 -29.80 -39.13
C TYR A 164 17.59 -28.72 -39.63
N ALA A 165 18.08 -27.52 -39.91
CA ALA A 165 17.25 -26.42 -40.37
C ALA A 165 17.87 -25.74 -41.60
N GLN A 166 17.16 -25.77 -42.73
CA GLN A 166 17.52 -25.00 -43.91
C GLN A 166 17.16 -23.54 -43.66
N LEU A 167 18.15 -22.71 -43.34
CA LEU A 167 17.96 -21.30 -43.03
C LEU A 167 17.76 -20.47 -44.31
N PRO A 168 16.95 -19.39 -44.24
CA PRO A 168 16.97 -18.31 -45.23
C PRO A 168 18.33 -17.63 -45.31
N ASP A 169 18.63 -16.97 -46.44
CA ASP A 169 19.88 -16.23 -46.60
C ASP A 169 20.02 -15.11 -45.55
N GLY A 170 21.23 -14.99 -44.99
CA GLY A 170 21.53 -14.01 -43.93
C GLY A 170 20.97 -14.34 -42.55
N PHE A 171 20.25 -15.45 -42.36
CA PHE A 171 19.74 -15.84 -41.05
C PHE A 171 20.77 -16.63 -40.24
N SER A 172 20.86 -16.34 -38.95
CA SER A 172 21.47 -17.21 -37.93
C SER A 172 20.37 -17.83 -37.07
N ALA A 173 20.61 -19.01 -36.51
CA ALA A 173 19.62 -19.77 -35.76
C ALA A 173 20.13 -20.27 -34.41
N ILE A 174 19.17 -20.57 -33.52
CA ILE A 174 19.39 -21.17 -32.22
C ILE A 174 18.24 -22.12 -31.87
N THR A 175 18.62 -23.19 -31.17
CA THR A 175 17.78 -24.19 -30.52
C THR A 175 18.59 -24.71 -29.34
N GLU A 176 17.95 -25.37 -28.37
CA GLU A 176 18.63 -26.03 -27.26
C GLU A 176 19.72 -26.96 -27.83
N SER A 177 20.98 -26.76 -27.44
CA SER A 177 22.11 -27.46 -28.09
C SER A 177 23.39 -27.47 -27.25
N ASP A 178 24.30 -28.43 -27.49
CA ASP A 178 25.56 -28.53 -26.75
C ASP A 178 26.67 -27.59 -27.27
N VAL A 179 26.52 -27.12 -28.51
CA VAL A 179 27.52 -26.33 -29.25
C VAL A 179 26.85 -25.11 -29.87
N PHE A 180 27.43 -23.93 -29.62
CA PHE A 180 26.99 -22.68 -30.22
C PHE A 180 28.21 -21.80 -30.57
N PRO A 181 28.22 -21.09 -31.72
CA PRO A 181 27.16 -21.02 -32.76
C PRO A 181 26.88 -22.37 -33.43
N LEU A 182 25.65 -22.55 -33.94
CA LEU A 182 25.24 -23.82 -34.56
C LEU A 182 26.12 -24.12 -35.79
N PRO A 183 26.73 -25.33 -35.89
CA PRO A 183 27.41 -25.77 -37.10
C PRO A 183 26.52 -25.61 -38.34
N THR A 184 26.98 -24.81 -39.30
CA THR A 184 26.18 -24.44 -40.47
C THR A 184 26.98 -24.63 -41.76
N ALA A 185 26.41 -25.32 -42.74
CA ALA A 185 27.00 -25.54 -44.06
C ALA A 185 25.94 -25.43 -45.16
N ARG A 186 26.17 -24.59 -46.19
CA ARG A 186 25.18 -24.30 -47.26
C ARG A 186 23.80 -23.90 -46.71
N ASN A 187 23.81 -23.01 -45.72
CA ASN A 187 22.65 -22.57 -44.93
C ASN A 187 21.88 -23.68 -44.17
N MET A 188 22.34 -24.94 -44.18
CA MET A 188 21.82 -25.98 -43.29
C MET A 188 22.51 -25.86 -41.92
N ALA A 189 21.78 -25.38 -40.92
CA ALA A 189 22.22 -25.33 -39.53
C ALA A 189 21.88 -26.64 -38.80
N VAL A 190 22.76 -27.08 -37.91
CA VAL A 190 22.60 -28.33 -37.14
C VAL A 190 22.70 -28.05 -35.64
N GLY A 191 21.63 -28.29 -34.91
CA GLY A 191 21.62 -28.34 -33.45
C GLY A 191 21.56 -29.78 -32.95
N HIS A 192 22.36 -30.12 -31.94
CA HIS A 192 22.28 -31.39 -31.22
C HIS A 192 22.24 -31.12 -29.72
N PHE A 193 21.34 -31.79 -29.00
CA PHE A 193 21.16 -31.63 -27.56
C PHE A 193 21.25 -32.97 -26.85
N SER A 194 22.36 -33.16 -26.13
CA SER A 194 22.67 -34.37 -25.37
C SER A 194 21.79 -34.60 -24.12
N LYS A 195 20.97 -33.62 -23.71
CA LYS A 195 20.01 -33.77 -22.62
C LYS A 195 18.65 -34.17 -23.16
N SER A 196 18.01 -35.15 -22.52
CA SER A 196 16.67 -35.57 -22.93
C SER A 196 15.61 -34.59 -22.42
N THR A 197 14.70 -34.19 -23.31
CA THR A 197 13.59 -33.28 -23.00
C THR A 197 12.33 -33.74 -23.74
N LYS A 198 11.13 -33.35 -23.29
CA LYS A 198 9.90 -33.53 -24.10
C LYS A 198 9.71 -32.42 -25.13
N ARG A 199 10.37 -31.27 -24.94
CA ARG A 199 10.18 -30.08 -25.77
C ARG A 199 11.50 -29.37 -26.05
N ILE A 200 11.68 -29.00 -27.30
CA ILE A 200 12.63 -28.00 -27.80
C ILE A 200 11.89 -26.85 -28.49
N SER A 201 12.62 -25.76 -28.71
CA SER A 201 12.21 -24.56 -29.41
C SER A 201 13.23 -24.18 -30.49
N PHE A 202 12.81 -23.40 -31.48
CA PHE A 202 13.68 -23.02 -32.59
C PHE A 202 13.45 -21.55 -32.97
N VAL A 203 14.53 -20.77 -33.03
CA VAL A 203 14.49 -19.34 -33.36
C VAL A 203 15.55 -19.04 -34.41
N ALA A 204 15.20 -18.26 -35.44
CA ALA A 204 16.15 -17.82 -36.46
C ALA A 204 15.82 -16.43 -36.96
N GLY A 205 16.82 -15.69 -37.44
CA GLY A 205 16.63 -14.32 -37.91
C GLY A 205 17.92 -13.69 -38.42
N PRO A 206 17.83 -12.51 -39.03
CA PRO A 206 18.99 -11.76 -39.51
C PRO A 206 19.73 -11.12 -38.32
N TYR A 207 20.35 -11.96 -37.50
CA TYR A 207 20.98 -11.55 -36.24
C TYR A 207 22.44 -11.15 -36.44
N GLN A 208 22.83 -10.08 -35.76
CA GLN A 208 24.22 -9.80 -35.41
C GLN A 208 24.61 -10.67 -34.20
N LEU A 209 25.84 -11.18 -34.22
CA LEU A 209 26.35 -12.14 -33.24
C LEU A 209 27.61 -11.61 -32.55
N ASP A 210 27.50 -11.34 -31.26
CA ASP A 210 28.62 -10.97 -30.40
C ASP A 210 28.83 -12.01 -29.29
N SER A 211 30.01 -11.99 -28.67
CA SER A 211 30.34 -12.94 -27.60
C SER A 211 31.42 -12.46 -26.64
N LEU A 212 31.36 -12.98 -25.41
CA LEU A 212 32.33 -12.74 -24.35
C LEU A 212 32.71 -14.07 -23.70
N ALA A 213 34.01 -14.29 -23.47
CA ALA A 213 34.47 -15.42 -22.67
C ALA A 213 34.14 -15.17 -21.20
N VAL A 214 33.46 -16.13 -20.55
CA VAL A 214 33.30 -16.16 -19.09
C VAL A 214 34.53 -16.81 -18.47
N ARG A 215 35.03 -17.88 -19.11
CA ARG A 215 36.30 -18.58 -18.89
C ARG A 215 36.63 -19.45 -20.13
N ASP A 216 37.69 -20.25 -20.08
CA ASP A 216 38.21 -21.03 -21.21
C ASP A 216 37.18 -21.95 -21.89
N ASP A 217 36.28 -22.59 -21.12
CA ASP A 217 35.29 -23.57 -21.61
C ASP A 217 33.84 -23.04 -21.63
N LEU A 218 33.61 -21.77 -21.27
CA LEU A 218 32.29 -21.16 -21.19
C LEU A 218 32.25 -19.75 -21.81
N ARG A 219 31.36 -19.56 -22.78
CA ARG A 219 31.13 -18.27 -23.46
C ARG A 219 29.67 -17.85 -23.36
N ILE A 220 29.45 -16.54 -23.19
CA ILE A 220 28.14 -15.92 -23.37
C ILE A 220 28.09 -15.25 -24.75
N TYR A 221 26.91 -15.28 -25.38
CA TYR A 221 26.64 -14.72 -26.69
C TYR A 221 25.40 -13.82 -26.66
N THR A 222 25.29 -12.93 -27.64
CA THR A 222 24.06 -12.16 -27.95
C THR A 222 23.68 -12.37 -29.40
N MET A 223 22.41 -12.64 -29.67
CA MET A 223 21.82 -12.70 -31.01
C MET A 223 20.78 -11.59 -31.12
N PHE A 224 21.23 -10.38 -31.49
CA PHE A 224 20.41 -9.18 -31.56
C PHE A 224 20.18 -8.78 -33.02
N PHE A 225 19.08 -8.09 -33.30
CA PHE A 225 18.85 -7.58 -34.66
C PHE A 225 19.82 -6.41 -34.93
N PRO A 226 20.13 -6.07 -36.19
CA PRO A 226 21.12 -5.04 -36.51
C PRO A 226 20.73 -3.67 -35.95
N GLU A 227 19.43 -3.39 -35.81
CA GLU A 227 18.92 -2.18 -35.15
C GLU A 227 19.05 -2.16 -33.61
N ASP A 228 19.67 -3.17 -33.00
CA ASP A 228 19.87 -3.35 -31.55
C ASP A 228 21.33 -3.70 -31.17
N GLU A 229 22.28 -3.69 -32.13
CA GLU A 229 23.68 -4.12 -31.94
C GLU A 229 24.37 -3.42 -30.76
N ASP A 230 24.16 -2.11 -30.59
CA ASP A 230 24.74 -1.31 -29.49
C ASP A 230 24.42 -1.84 -28.08
N LEU A 231 23.35 -2.63 -27.91
CA LEU A 231 22.97 -3.22 -26.63
C LEU A 231 23.85 -4.44 -26.26
N ALA A 232 24.48 -5.11 -27.23
CA ALA A 232 25.14 -6.40 -27.06
C ALA A 232 26.20 -6.39 -25.95
N ALA A 233 27.10 -5.40 -25.96
CA ALA A 233 28.18 -5.28 -24.98
C ALA A 233 27.67 -5.22 -23.52
N GLY A 234 26.57 -4.50 -23.27
CA GLY A 234 25.96 -4.39 -21.95
C GLY A 234 25.38 -5.72 -21.45
N TYR A 235 24.70 -6.46 -22.33
CA TYR A 235 24.15 -7.77 -22.02
C TYR A 235 25.22 -8.83 -21.79
N LEU A 236 26.28 -8.86 -22.61
CA LEU A 236 27.41 -9.78 -22.45
C LEU A 236 28.12 -9.57 -21.10
N GLN A 237 28.44 -8.32 -20.75
CA GLN A 237 29.07 -7.99 -19.46
C GLN A 237 28.16 -8.31 -18.27
N ALA A 238 26.87 -8.04 -18.38
CA ALA A 238 25.90 -8.34 -17.33
C ALA A 238 25.75 -9.86 -17.12
N GLY A 239 25.52 -10.62 -18.19
CA GLY A 239 25.36 -12.06 -18.09
C GLY A 239 26.63 -12.79 -17.63
N ALA A 240 27.81 -12.39 -18.09
CA ALA A 240 29.07 -12.93 -17.59
C ALA A 240 29.28 -12.65 -16.09
N ARG A 241 28.87 -11.48 -15.59
CA ARG A 241 28.87 -11.17 -14.14
C ARG A 241 27.90 -12.07 -13.37
N PHE A 242 26.68 -12.26 -13.86
CA PHE A 242 25.66 -13.07 -13.19
C PHE A 242 26.04 -14.56 -13.16
N ILE A 243 26.52 -15.13 -14.27
CA ILE A 243 27.02 -16.51 -14.32
C ILE A 243 28.15 -16.71 -13.29
N ASN A 244 29.17 -15.85 -13.29
CA ASN A 244 30.28 -15.91 -12.32
C ASN A 244 29.87 -15.73 -10.85
N ARG A 245 28.72 -15.10 -10.58
CA ARG A 245 28.12 -15.01 -9.23
C ARG A 245 27.44 -16.33 -8.87
N TYR A 246 26.50 -16.77 -9.70
CA TYR A 246 25.68 -17.93 -9.41
C TYR A 246 26.46 -19.25 -9.42
N GLU A 247 27.60 -19.33 -10.11
CA GLU A 247 28.49 -20.48 -9.98
C GLU A 247 29.12 -20.64 -8.60
N LYS A 248 29.23 -19.55 -7.81
CA LYS A 248 29.71 -19.58 -6.42
C LYS A 248 28.57 -19.87 -5.45
N GLU A 249 27.38 -19.33 -5.73
CA GLU A 249 26.19 -19.47 -4.86
C GLU A 249 25.50 -20.83 -5.02
N ILE A 250 25.45 -21.38 -6.24
CA ILE A 250 24.72 -22.61 -6.59
C ILE A 250 25.67 -23.75 -6.99
N GLY A 251 26.67 -23.47 -7.84
CA GLY A 251 27.61 -24.45 -8.37
C GLY A 251 27.79 -24.35 -9.89
N PRO A 252 28.66 -25.19 -10.50
CA PRO A 252 29.11 -25.02 -11.88
C PRO A 252 27.99 -24.88 -12.91
N PHE A 253 28.14 -23.94 -13.85
CA PHE A 253 27.12 -23.65 -14.87
C PHE A 253 26.79 -24.92 -15.69
N PRO A 254 25.50 -25.25 -15.91
CA PRO A 254 25.12 -26.56 -16.45
C PRO A 254 25.40 -26.80 -17.93
N TYR A 255 25.83 -25.78 -18.68
CA TYR A 255 26.03 -25.80 -20.14
C TYR A 255 27.39 -25.21 -20.55
N LYS A 256 27.79 -25.37 -21.82
CA LYS A 256 29.06 -24.82 -22.36
C LYS A 256 28.93 -23.40 -22.93
N HIS A 257 27.70 -22.92 -23.06
CA HIS A 257 27.41 -21.58 -23.54
C HIS A 257 26.09 -21.07 -22.95
N TYR A 258 25.90 -19.75 -23.00
CA TYR A 258 24.60 -19.11 -22.79
C TYR A 258 24.38 -18.06 -23.87
N VAL A 259 23.15 -17.91 -24.38
CA VAL A 259 22.83 -16.90 -25.41
C VAL A 259 21.68 -16.02 -24.94
N VAL A 260 21.78 -14.70 -25.17
CA VAL A 260 20.66 -13.77 -25.03
C VAL A 260 20.14 -13.45 -26.43
N VAL A 261 18.89 -13.83 -26.71
CA VAL A 261 18.31 -13.78 -28.05
C VAL A 261 17.19 -12.75 -28.12
N ALA A 262 17.28 -11.82 -29.07
CA ALA A 262 16.21 -10.85 -29.35
C ALA A 262 15.07 -11.51 -30.13
N ASN A 263 13.83 -11.28 -29.73
CA ASN A 263 12.65 -11.85 -30.37
C ASN A 263 11.74 -10.76 -30.97
N ARG A 264 11.16 -11.01 -32.14
CA ARG A 264 10.10 -10.13 -32.71
C ARG A 264 8.78 -10.27 -31.96
N LEU A 265 8.53 -11.40 -31.30
CA LEU A 265 7.38 -11.62 -30.42
C LEU A 265 7.66 -11.09 -28.99
N PRO A 266 6.64 -10.63 -28.25
CA PRO A 266 6.80 -10.17 -26.87
C PRO A 266 6.96 -11.37 -25.92
N THR A 267 8.21 -11.84 -25.73
CA THR A 267 8.55 -12.99 -24.89
C THR A 267 9.51 -12.62 -23.74
N GLY A 268 9.50 -13.46 -22.71
CA GLY A 268 10.55 -13.58 -21.70
C GLY A 268 10.55 -15.04 -21.24
N PHE A 269 11.60 -15.78 -21.60
CA PHE A 269 11.74 -17.20 -21.30
C PHE A 269 13.21 -17.54 -21.07
N GLY A 270 13.52 -18.20 -19.95
CA GLY A 270 14.82 -18.81 -19.65
C GLY A 270 14.79 -20.27 -20.08
N LEU A 271 15.24 -20.55 -21.30
CA LEU A 271 15.26 -21.87 -21.91
C LEU A 271 16.60 -22.56 -21.63
N PRO A 272 16.73 -23.89 -21.86
CA PRO A 272 18.03 -24.54 -21.82
C PRO A 272 18.99 -23.85 -22.81
N THR A 273 20.18 -23.50 -22.33
CA THR A 273 21.27 -22.83 -23.08
C THR A 273 21.02 -21.40 -23.58
N TYR A 274 19.81 -20.83 -23.50
CA TYR A 274 19.56 -19.44 -23.89
C TYR A 274 18.32 -18.80 -23.27
N THR A 275 18.26 -17.46 -23.26
CA THR A 275 17.03 -16.70 -22.97
C THR A 275 16.50 -15.99 -24.22
N LEU A 276 15.17 -15.92 -24.33
CA LEU A 276 14.46 -15.34 -25.47
C LEU A 276 13.61 -14.14 -25.05
N LEU A 277 14.16 -12.94 -25.26
CA LEU A 277 13.59 -11.66 -24.81
C LEU A 277 13.01 -10.87 -25.98
N GLY A 278 11.79 -10.36 -25.85
CA GLY A 278 11.16 -9.51 -26.86
C GLY A 278 11.96 -8.23 -27.16
N GLN A 279 11.98 -7.80 -28.43
CA GLN A 279 12.78 -6.64 -28.88
C GLN A 279 12.45 -5.34 -28.12
N ALA A 280 11.17 -5.13 -27.79
CA ALA A 280 10.75 -3.99 -26.96
C ALA A 280 11.22 -4.10 -25.50
N VAL A 281 11.45 -5.33 -25.00
CA VAL A 281 11.95 -5.60 -23.64
C VAL A 281 13.45 -5.35 -23.58
N ILE A 282 14.25 -5.87 -24.53
CA ILE A 282 15.72 -5.73 -24.46
C ILE A 282 16.21 -4.28 -24.44
N ARG A 283 15.43 -3.36 -25.05
CA ARG A 283 15.66 -1.91 -25.08
C ARG A 283 15.41 -1.21 -23.75
N LEU A 284 14.82 -1.88 -22.75
CA LEU A 284 14.57 -1.31 -21.44
C LEU A 284 15.86 -1.37 -20.58
N PRO A 285 16.42 -0.23 -20.13
CA PRO A 285 17.78 -0.17 -19.59
C PRO A 285 17.96 -0.91 -18.25
N PHE A 286 16.87 -1.25 -17.56
CA PHE A 286 16.91 -1.98 -16.29
C PHE A 286 17.07 -3.51 -16.45
N ILE A 287 16.79 -4.08 -17.62
CA ILE A 287 16.78 -5.55 -17.81
C ILE A 287 18.14 -6.19 -17.52
N THR A 288 19.24 -5.52 -17.89
CA THR A 288 20.62 -5.96 -17.59
C THR A 288 20.99 -5.89 -16.10
N ARG A 289 20.12 -5.32 -15.26
CA ARG A 289 20.30 -5.16 -13.80
C ARG A 289 19.36 -6.04 -12.98
N THR A 290 18.18 -6.38 -13.52
CA THR A 290 17.18 -7.23 -12.86
C THR A 290 16.87 -8.48 -13.69
N SER A 291 15.93 -8.41 -14.64
CA SER A 291 15.31 -9.58 -15.27
C SER A 291 16.28 -10.53 -15.97
N LEU A 292 17.38 -10.03 -16.56
CA LEU A 292 18.40 -10.91 -17.18
C LEU A 292 18.99 -11.91 -16.17
N ALA A 293 19.08 -11.53 -14.89
CA ALA A 293 19.61 -12.42 -13.86
C ALA A 293 18.61 -13.54 -13.51
N HIS A 294 17.31 -13.25 -13.51
CA HIS A 294 16.24 -14.24 -13.31
C HIS A 294 16.29 -15.32 -14.39
N GLU A 295 16.34 -14.90 -15.67
CA GLU A 295 16.44 -15.81 -16.81
C GLU A 295 17.77 -16.61 -16.84
N ILE A 296 18.83 -16.10 -16.23
CA ILE A 296 20.11 -16.82 -16.08
C ILE A 296 20.02 -17.87 -14.97
N VAL A 297 19.42 -17.56 -13.82
CA VAL A 297 19.24 -18.52 -12.71
C VAL A 297 18.39 -19.72 -13.15
N HIS A 298 17.44 -19.52 -14.06
CA HIS A 298 16.69 -20.62 -14.67
C HIS A 298 17.56 -21.66 -15.39
N SER A 299 18.81 -21.34 -15.76
CA SER A 299 19.76 -22.33 -16.29
C SER A 299 20.00 -23.48 -15.30
N TRP A 300 20.06 -23.19 -13.99
CA TRP A 300 20.18 -24.20 -12.93
C TRP A 300 18.81 -24.77 -12.56
N PHE A 301 17.83 -23.91 -12.28
CA PHE A 301 16.52 -24.33 -11.76
C PHE A 301 15.44 -24.22 -12.85
N GLY A 302 14.73 -25.30 -13.13
CA GLY A 302 13.79 -25.41 -14.25
C GLY A 302 14.40 -26.04 -15.50
N ASN A 303 15.68 -25.79 -15.80
CA ASN A 303 16.37 -26.36 -16.98
C ASN A 303 17.40 -27.45 -16.66
N ALA A 304 18.27 -27.29 -15.66
CA ALA A 304 19.21 -28.34 -15.24
C ALA A 304 18.66 -29.22 -14.12
N ILE A 305 17.80 -28.68 -13.26
CA ILE A 305 16.90 -29.45 -12.39
C ILE A 305 15.49 -29.23 -12.92
N ASN A 306 14.82 -30.30 -13.35
CA ASN A 306 13.43 -30.22 -13.77
C ASN A 306 12.51 -30.03 -12.55
N VAL A 307 11.44 -29.25 -12.71
CA VAL A 307 10.40 -29.10 -11.69
C VAL A 307 9.42 -30.25 -11.80
N ASP A 308 9.10 -30.91 -10.68
CA ASP A 308 7.93 -31.79 -10.64
C ASP A 308 6.63 -30.95 -10.70
N ALA A 309 5.99 -30.97 -11.86
CA ALA A 309 4.74 -30.28 -12.09
C ALA A 309 3.54 -30.88 -11.30
N GLN A 310 3.67 -32.02 -10.62
CA GLN A 310 2.61 -32.57 -9.77
C GLN A 310 2.62 -31.98 -8.35
N SER A 311 3.79 -31.82 -7.72
CA SER A 311 3.94 -31.19 -6.40
C SER A 311 3.97 -29.66 -6.44
N GLY A 312 4.31 -29.04 -7.58
CA GLY A 312 4.17 -27.61 -7.80
C GLY A 312 5.48 -26.87 -8.08
N ASN A 313 5.35 -25.66 -8.63
CA ASN A 313 6.49 -24.91 -9.16
C ASN A 313 7.21 -24.09 -8.07
N TRP A 314 8.23 -24.70 -7.47
CA TRP A 314 9.19 -24.08 -6.55
C TRP A 314 10.20 -23.14 -7.21
N CYS A 315 10.43 -23.31 -8.52
CA CYS A 315 11.51 -22.67 -9.24
C CYS A 315 11.34 -21.15 -9.34
N GLU A 316 10.14 -20.65 -9.67
CA GLU A 316 9.90 -19.19 -9.77
C GLU A 316 10.24 -18.47 -8.45
N GLY A 317 9.84 -19.04 -7.32
CA GLY A 317 10.11 -18.49 -5.98
C GLY A 317 11.59 -18.44 -5.64
N LEU A 318 12.32 -19.53 -5.87
CA LEU A 318 13.76 -19.57 -5.63
C LEU A 318 14.52 -18.61 -6.55
N THR A 319 14.12 -18.55 -7.81
CA THR A 319 14.71 -17.66 -8.84
C THR A 319 14.48 -16.20 -8.46
N THR A 320 13.27 -15.84 -8.02
CA THR A 320 12.90 -14.50 -7.52
C THR A 320 13.74 -14.10 -6.29
N LEU A 321 14.01 -15.03 -5.36
CA LEU A 321 14.87 -14.75 -4.21
C LEU A 321 16.33 -14.47 -4.64
N LEU A 322 16.89 -15.33 -5.50
CA LEU A 322 18.31 -15.27 -5.89
C LEU A 322 18.61 -14.11 -6.86
N ALA A 323 17.69 -13.79 -7.76
CA ALA A 323 17.83 -12.70 -8.72
C ALA A 323 17.20 -11.39 -8.21
N ASP A 324 15.87 -11.33 -8.09
CA ASP A 324 15.20 -10.04 -7.90
C ASP A 324 15.41 -9.44 -6.50
N GLN A 325 15.56 -10.26 -5.46
CA GLN A 325 15.79 -9.78 -4.08
C GLN A 325 17.28 -9.74 -3.70
N SER A 326 18.05 -10.78 -3.99
CA SER A 326 19.45 -10.93 -3.52
C SER A 326 20.50 -10.18 -4.34
N LEU A 327 20.10 -9.55 -5.46
CA LEU A 327 20.95 -8.57 -6.18
C LEU A 327 20.95 -7.17 -5.55
N ILE A 328 19.95 -6.84 -4.73
CA ILE A 328 19.74 -5.48 -4.21
C ILE A 328 20.65 -5.28 -2.98
N PRO A 329 21.62 -4.35 -3.01
CA PRO A 329 22.56 -4.18 -1.91
C PRO A 329 21.92 -3.48 -0.70
N GLU A 330 21.03 -2.50 -0.91
CA GLU A 330 20.45 -1.70 0.17
C GLU A 330 19.41 -2.51 0.97
N PRO A 331 19.57 -2.68 2.31
CA PRO A 331 18.62 -3.42 3.13
C PRO A 331 17.19 -2.86 3.07
N GLU A 332 17.06 -1.54 3.15
CA GLU A 332 15.76 -0.85 3.15
C GLU A 332 14.96 -1.14 1.88
N LYS A 333 15.60 -1.16 0.70
CA LYS A 333 14.94 -1.51 -0.57
C LYS A 333 14.50 -2.97 -0.62
N ARG A 334 15.21 -3.88 0.06
CA ARG A 334 14.77 -5.29 0.19
C ARG A 334 13.52 -5.38 1.09
N ALA A 335 13.49 -4.64 2.20
CA ALA A 335 12.31 -4.52 3.06
C ALA A 335 11.10 -3.91 2.32
N GLU A 336 11.29 -2.83 1.56
CA GLU A 336 10.26 -2.23 0.70
C GLU A 336 9.69 -3.21 -0.32
N ILE A 337 10.54 -4.06 -0.92
CA ILE A 337 10.09 -5.09 -1.88
C ILE A 337 9.31 -6.19 -1.18
N ARG A 338 9.77 -6.66 -0.01
CA ARG A 338 9.02 -7.62 0.81
C ARG A 338 7.66 -7.07 1.24
N LYS A 339 7.61 -5.84 1.75
CA LYS A 339 6.36 -5.11 2.02
C LYS A 339 5.45 -5.04 0.79
N SER A 340 6.00 -4.64 -0.36
CA SER A 340 5.27 -4.56 -1.64
C SER A 340 4.74 -5.92 -2.10
N SER A 341 5.45 -7.01 -1.80
CA SER A 341 5.08 -8.38 -2.11
C SER A 341 3.94 -8.90 -1.23
N ILE A 342 3.97 -8.60 0.07
CA ILE A 342 2.85 -8.85 0.99
C ILE A 342 1.61 -8.07 0.54
N LEU A 343 1.76 -6.76 0.26
CA LEU A 343 0.70 -5.89 -0.20
C LEU A 343 0.03 -6.39 -1.51
N ARG A 344 0.83 -6.84 -2.50
CA ARG A 344 0.29 -7.45 -3.72
C ARG A 344 -0.50 -8.72 -3.43
N TYR A 345 0.01 -9.58 -2.53
CA TYR A 345 -0.69 -10.81 -2.15
C TYR A 345 -2.05 -10.49 -1.50
N GLN A 346 -2.07 -9.63 -0.48
CA GLN A 346 -3.30 -9.21 0.19
C GLN A 346 -4.28 -8.49 -0.77
N SER A 347 -3.77 -7.66 -1.70
CA SER A 347 -4.60 -6.95 -2.68
C SER A 347 -5.27 -7.89 -3.68
N TYR A 348 -4.56 -8.87 -4.23
CA TYR A 348 -5.07 -9.69 -5.34
C TYR A 348 -5.72 -11.01 -4.91
N ARG A 349 -5.57 -11.42 -3.65
CA ARG A 349 -6.22 -12.62 -3.11
C ARG A 349 -7.74 -12.45 -3.11
N PRO A 350 -8.52 -13.40 -3.69
CA PRO A 350 -9.98 -13.37 -3.57
C PRO A 350 -10.42 -13.47 -2.10
N GLN A 351 -11.14 -12.47 -1.60
CA GLN A 351 -11.59 -12.40 -0.20
C GLN A 351 -12.97 -13.04 0.00
N ASP A 352 -13.87 -12.78 -0.96
CA ASP A 352 -15.25 -13.25 -1.04
C ASP A 352 -15.38 -14.67 -1.59
N GLN A 353 -14.33 -15.18 -2.23
CA GLN A 353 -14.30 -16.46 -2.95
C GLN A 353 -13.11 -17.31 -2.47
N ALA A 354 -13.07 -17.62 -1.17
CA ALA A 354 -11.99 -18.38 -0.54
C ALA A 354 -11.70 -19.73 -1.23
N GLU A 355 -12.70 -20.38 -1.83
CA GLU A 355 -12.56 -21.60 -2.64
C GLU A 355 -11.70 -21.43 -3.91
N ARG A 356 -11.49 -20.18 -4.37
CA ARG A 356 -10.61 -19.85 -5.50
C ARG A 356 -9.20 -19.43 -5.06
N ALA A 357 -8.97 -19.23 -3.76
CA ALA A 357 -7.64 -19.08 -3.22
C ALA A 357 -6.90 -20.43 -3.34
N PHE A 358 -5.62 -20.41 -3.69
CA PHE A 358 -4.82 -21.62 -3.85
C PHE A 358 -3.45 -21.46 -3.21
N SER A 359 -2.86 -22.58 -2.80
CA SER A 359 -1.64 -22.59 -2.00
C SER A 359 -0.37 -22.54 -2.86
N LEU A 360 0.80 -22.44 -2.23
CA LEU A 360 2.07 -22.49 -2.99
C LEU A 360 2.33 -23.89 -3.55
N ALA A 361 1.83 -24.95 -2.88
CA ALA A 361 1.82 -26.31 -3.42
C ALA A 361 0.93 -26.47 -4.67
N ASP A 362 -0.08 -25.61 -4.86
CA ASP A 362 -0.98 -25.64 -6.02
C ASP A 362 -0.51 -24.74 -7.18
N PHE A 363 0.58 -24.00 -6.99
CA PHE A 363 1.14 -23.16 -8.04
C PHE A 363 1.80 -23.98 -9.17
N ARG A 364 1.57 -23.60 -10.42
CA ARG A 364 2.09 -24.28 -11.62
C ARG A 364 2.71 -23.30 -12.62
N SER A 365 1.99 -22.23 -12.96
CA SER A 365 2.42 -21.15 -13.84
C SER A 365 1.57 -19.89 -13.62
N ALA A 366 2.03 -18.74 -14.12
CA ALA A 366 1.37 -17.45 -13.97
C ALA A 366 1.23 -16.67 -15.30
N SER A 367 0.62 -17.30 -16.31
CA SER A 367 0.41 -16.68 -17.63
C SER A 367 -0.55 -15.49 -17.55
N HIS A 368 -0.25 -14.42 -18.28
CA HIS A 368 -1.10 -13.23 -18.37
C HIS A 368 -2.52 -13.49 -18.90
N ARG A 369 -2.76 -14.63 -19.55
CA ARG A 369 -4.09 -15.03 -20.07
C ARG A 369 -4.91 -15.89 -19.08
N GLN A 370 -4.35 -16.28 -17.94
CA GLN A 370 -5.05 -17.09 -16.94
C GLN A 370 -6.01 -16.25 -16.08
N PRO A 371 -7.15 -16.79 -15.64
CA PRO A 371 -7.95 -16.19 -14.57
C PRO A 371 -7.10 -15.95 -13.32
N LEU A 372 -7.31 -14.79 -12.67
CA LEU A 372 -6.57 -14.34 -11.49
C LEU A 372 -5.04 -14.25 -11.70
N ALA A 373 -4.56 -13.90 -12.91
CA ALA A 373 -3.13 -13.87 -13.23
C ALA A 373 -2.25 -13.01 -12.28
N ALA A 374 -2.79 -11.94 -11.70
CA ALA A 374 -2.08 -11.11 -10.71
C ALA A 374 -1.86 -11.88 -9.40
N TYR A 375 -2.92 -12.48 -8.84
CA TYR A 375 -2.86 -13.38 -7.69
C TYR A 375 -1.94 -14.59 -7.97
N ARG A 376 -2.03 -15.18 -9.17
CA ARG A 376 -1.16 -16.31 -9.56
C ARG A 376 0.32 -15.95 -9.51
N ARG A 377 0.68 -14.73 -9.92
CA ARG A 377 2.05 -14.21 -9.78
C ARG A 377 2.42 -13.99 -8.31
N SER A 378 1.54 -13.41 -7.49
CA SER A 378 1.86 -13.22 -6.07
C SER A 378 1.97 -14.54 -5.29
N VAL A 379 1.29 -15.61 -5.70
CA VAL A 379 1.53 -16.95 -5.12
C VAL A 379 2.92 -17.48 -5.55
N GLY A 380 3.20 -17.56 -6.86
CA GLY A 380 4.40 -18.21 -7.36
C GLY A 380 5.72 -17.48 -7.13
N TYR A 381 5.72 -16.15 -7.28
CA TYR A 381 6.91 -15.30 -7.22
C TYR A 381 7.06 -14.68 -5.83
N ASP A 382 6.04 -13.95 -5.37
CA ASP A 382 6.12 -13.19 -4.12
C ASP A 382 6.15 -14.12 -2.90
N LYS A 383 5.11 -14.95 -2.72
CA LYS A 383 5.06 -15.97 -1.66
C LYS A 383 6.12 -17.07 -1.85
N GLY A 384 6.47 -17.40 -3.09
CA GLY A 384 7.56 -18.32 -3.39
C GLY A 384 8.93 -17.82 -2.94
N ALA A 385 9.25 -16.54 -3.14
CA ALA A 385 10.49 -15.94 -2.65
C ALA A 385 10.50 -15.86 -1.12
N PHE A 386 9.37 -15.51 -0.51
CA PHE A 386 9.20 -15.52 0.95
C PHE A 386 9.42 -16.91 1.55
N PHE A 387 8.97 -17.99 0.91
CA PHE A 387 9.24 -19.36 1.39
C PHE A 387 10.73 -19.59 1.62
N PHE A 388 11.56 -19.30 0.62
CA PHE A 388 13.01 -19.51 0.71
C PHE A 388 13.69 -18.46 1.60
N HIS A 389 13.16 -17.24 1.67
CA HIS A 389 13.64 -16.20 2.57
C HIS A 389 13.42 -16.57 4.06
N GLU A 390 12.20 -16.99 4.42
CA GLU A 390 11.89 -17.47 5.76
C GLU A 390 12.67 -18.75 6.09
N LEU A 391 12.82 -19.67 5.14
CA LEU A 391 13.62 -20.89 5.34
C LEU A 391 15.07 -20.53 5.70
N ARG A 392 15.66 -19.57 4.99
CA ARG A 392 17.01 -19.05 5.26
C ARG A 392 17.13 -18.42 6.64
N SER A 393 16.15 -17.64 7.06
CA SER A 393 16.10 -17.06 8.41
C SER A 393 15.89 -18.13 9.50
N PHE A 394 15.14 -19.20 9.20
CA PHE A 394 14.84 -20.32 10.11
C PHE A 394 16.06 -21.22 10.36
N ILE A 395 16.82 -21.57 9.32
CA ILE A 395 17.97 -22.51 9.42
C ILE A 395 19.34 -21.82 9.51
N GLY A 396 19.42 -20.53 9.15
CA GLY A 396 20.64 -19.74 9.05
C GLY A 396 21.28 -19.76 7.65
N GLU A 397 21.91 -18.64 7.29
CA GLU A 397 22.50 -18.38 5.95
C GLU A 397 23.48 -19.48 5.48
N GLU A 398 24.39 -19.95 6.34
CA GLU A 398 25.38 -20.96 5.97
C GLU A 398 24.71 -22.29 5.57
N ARG A 399 23.73 -22.74 6.38
CA ARG A 399 22.98 -23.97 6.10
C ARG A 399 22.13 -23.81 4.84
N PHE A 400 21.55 -22.63 4.63
CA PHE A 400 20.78 -22.35 3.42
C PHE A 400 21.64 -22.38 2.16
N SER A 401 22.79 -21.69 2.15
CA SER A 401 23.72 -21.72 1.01
C SER A 401 24.20 -23.14 0.70
N ARG A 402 24.54 -23.93 1.73
CA ARG A 402 24.88 -25.35 1.58
C ARG A 402 23.72 -26.20 1.06
N GLY A 403 22.48 -25.92 1.47
CA GLY A 403 21.27 -26.58 0.96
C GLY A 403 21.03 -26.31 -0.53
N ILE A 404 21.24 -25.08 -0.99
CA ILE A 404 21.14 -24.72 -2.42
C ILE A 404 22.21 -25.45 -3.26
N GLN A 405 23.45 -25.51 -2.78
CA GLN A 405 24.54 -26.24 -3.44
C GLN A 405 24.30 -27.76 -3.43
N ALA A 406 23.81 -28.30 -2.31
CA ALA A 406 23.42 -29.71 -2.18
C ALA A 406 22.31 -30.06 -3.18
N LEU A 407 21.23 -29.27 -3.22
CA LEU A 407 20.10 -29.46 -4.15
C LEU A 407 20.59 -29.54 -5.59
N TYR A 408 21.42 -28.59 -6.03
CA TYR A 408 21.97 -28.63 -7.38
C TYR A 408 22.88 -29.83 -7.61
N SER A 409 23.80 -30.15 -6.70
CA SER A 409 24.70 -31.30 -6.89
C SER A 409 23.98 -32.66 -6.90
N GLN A 410 22.92 -32.83 -6.11
CA GLN A 410 22.16 -34.07 -6.00
C GLN A 410 21.11 -34.24 -7.13
N TYR A 411 20.46 -33.16 -7.58
CA TYR A 411 19.33 -33.19 -8.52
C TYR A 411 19.63 -32.68 -9.93
N ARG A 412 20.88 -32.33 -10.24
CA ARG A 412 21.30 -32.05 -11.62
C ARG A 412 20.92 -33.20 -12.56
N ASP A 413 20.28 -32.82 -13.67
CA ASP A 413 19.74 -33.69 -14.72
C ASP A 413 18.63 -34.66 -14.23
N LYS A 414 18.01 -34.37 -13.08
CA LYS A 414 16.82 -35.06 -12.52
C LYS A 414 15.62 -34.12 -12.43
N THR A 415 14.52 -34.62 -11.85
CA THR A 415 13.35 -33.83 -11.44
C THR A 415 13.33 -33.72 -9.92
N ALA A 416 12.98 -32.56 -9.38
CA ALA A 416 12.80 -32.34 -7.93
C ALA A 416 11.40 -31.81 -7.60
N SER A 417 10.81 -32.34 -6.54
CA SER A 417 9.58 -31.90 -5.88
C SER A 417 9.88 -30.99 -4.68
N TRP A 418 8.83 -30.42 -4.06
CA TRP A 418 8.97 -29.77 -2.75
C TRP A 418 9.46 -30.71 -1.65
N SER A 419 9.09 -32.00 -1.71
CA SER A 419 9.51 -33.01 -0.72
C SER A 419 11.00 -33.35 -0.85
N ASP A 420 11.50 -33.44 -2.09
CA ASP A 420 12.94 -33.57 -2.38
C ASP A 420 13.73 -32.40 -1.79
N ILE A 421 13.25 -31.17 -2.00
CA ILE A 421 13.86 -29.96 -1.43
C ILE A 421 13.84 -30.01 0.10
N GLN A 422 12.73 -30.43 0.71
CA GLN A 422 12.66 -30.62 2.17
C GLN A 422 13.76 -31.60 2.64
N THR A 423 13.84 -32.78 2.03
CA THR A 423 14.82 -33.81 2.40
C THR A 423 16.26 -33.30 2.30
N VAL A 424 16.62 -32.62 1.20
CA VAL A 424 17.96 -32.03 1.01
C VAL A 424 18.30 -31.03 2.13
N PHE A 425 17.34 -30.21 2.55
CA PHE A 425 17.57 -29.24 3.62
C PHE A 425 17.59 -29.90 5.01
N GLU A 426 16.79 -30.94 5.25
CA GLU A 426 16.82 -31.76 6.47
C GLU A 426 18.16 -32.51 6.65
N GLU A 427 18.75 -33.01 5.55
CA GLU A 427 20.11 -33.59 5.56
C GLU A 427 21.19 -32.60 6.00
N ILE A 428 21.02 -31.30 5.70
CA ILE A 428 21.97 -30.24 6.06
C ILE A 428 21.74 -29.71 7.49
N THR A 429 20.50 -29.67 7.97
CA THR A 429 20.18 -29.20 9.33
C THR A 429 20.33 -30.28 10.39
N GLY A 430 20.09 -31.55 10.05
CA GLY A 430 19.97 -32.66 10.99
C GLY A 430 18.66 -32.66 11.79
N THR A 431 17.67 -31.88 11.37
CA THR A 431 16.37 -31.70 12.06
C THR A 431 15.24 -31.66 11.05
N SER A 432 14.08 -32.23 11.38
CA SER A 432 12.90 -32.14 10.51
C SER A 432 12.47 -30.69 10.28
N LEU A 433 12.03 -30.42 9.05
CA LEU A 433 11.49 -29.15 8.56
C LEU A 433 10.01 -29.31 8.13
N GLU A 434 9.38 -30.46 8.42
CA GLU A 434 8.01 -30.80 8.00
C GLU A 434 6.97 -29.74 8.40
N SER A 435 7.05 -29.24 9.65
CA SER A 435 6.14 -28.20 10.15
C SER A 435 6.35 -26.85 9.45
N PHE A 436 7.59 -26.52 9.08
CA PHE A 436 7.91 -25.32 8.29
C PHE A 436 7.35 -25.45 6.86
N PHE A 437 7.69 -26.55 6.17
CA PHE A 437 7.27 -26.78 4.79
C PHE A 437 5.75 -26.86 4.67
N THR A 438 5.09 -27.69 5.47
CA THR A 438 3.63 -27.86 5.47
C THR A 438 2.92 -26.53 5.70
N GLY A 439 3.32 -25.77 6.73
CA GLY A 439 2.71 -24.49 7.08
C GLY A 439 2.78 -23.48 5.92
N ARG A 440 3.95 -23.30 5.30
CA ARG A 440 4.11 -22.28 4.25
C ARG A 440 3.56 -22.72 2.91
N LEU A 441 3.73 -24.00 2.55
CA LEU A 441 3.26 -24.51 1.26
C LEU A 441 1.74 -24.43 1.16
N HIS A 442 1.02 -24.86 2.20
CA HIS A 442 -0.43 -25.02 2.17
C HIS A 442 -1.25 -23.80 2.65
N MET A 443 -0.67 -22.84 3.39
CA MET A 443 -1.43 -21.65 3.83
C MET A 443 -1.97 -20.82 2.65
N THR A 444 -3.24 -20.42 2.72
CA THR A 444 -3.86 -19.45 1.79
C THR A 444 -4.17 -18.12 2.45
N GLU A 445 -4.35 -18.07 3.77
CA GLU A 445 -4.35 -16.83 4.56
C GLU A 445 -2.93 -16.50 5.05
N LEU A 446 -2.65 -15.23 5.32
CA LEU A 446 -1.38 -14.81 5.91
C LEU A 446 -1.46 -14.78 7.44
N PRO A 447 -0.45 -15.32 8.16
CA PRO A 447 -0.29 -15.19 9.61
C PRO A 447 -0.66 -13.82 10.17
N VAL A 448 -1.44 -13.79 11.25
CA VAL A 448 -1.71 -12.56 12.02
C VAL A 448 -0.94 -12.65 13.32
N ILE A 449 -0.04 -11.68 13.54
CA ILE A 449 0.90 -11.65 14.68
C ILE A 449 0.64 -10.38 15.49
N ALA A 450 0.75 -10.46 16.82
CA ALA A 450 0.71 -9.31 17.71
C ALA A 450 1.58 -9.53 18.96
N ALA A 451 1.94 -8.43 19.63
CA ALA A 451 2.35 -8.47 21.04
C ALA A 451 1.19 -7.99 21.92
N LYS A 452 0.98 -8.69 23.04
CA LYS A 452 0.03 -8.33 24.10
C LYS A 452 0.72 -8.34 25.46
N ASP A 453 0.00 -7.87 26.48
CA ASP A 453 0.42 -7.90 27.89
C ASP A 453 1.81 -7.23 28.10
N ILE A 454 2.08 -6.18 27.31
CA ILE A 454 3.39 -5.52 27.28
C ILE A 454 3.60 -4.77 28.59
N SER A 455 4.68 -5.10 29.30
CA SER A 455 5.01 -4.53 30.60
C SER A 455 6.52 -4.39 30.78
N ILE A 456 6.94 -3.46 31.65
CA ILE A 456 8.36 -3.17 31.90
C ILE A 456 8.62 -3.39 33.40
N ASP A 457 9.40 -4.43 33.73
CA ASP A 457 9.94 -4.57 35.09
C ASP A 457 11.23 -3.73 35.22
N ARG A 458 11.45 -3.19 36.42
CA ARG A 458 12.61 -2.35 36.77
C ARG A 458 13.25 -2.74 38.12
N ARG A 459 12.83 -3.87 38.72
CA ARG A 459 13.29 -4.29 40.05
C ARG A 459 14.72 -4.83 40.04
N ASP A 460 15.05 -5.66 39.05
CA ASP A 460 16.34 -6.32 38.88
C ASP A 460 16.90 -6.07 37.47
N GLY A 461 17.20 -4.80 37.17
CA GLY A 461 17.49 -4.33 35.81
C GLY A 461 16.21 -3.95 35.03
N ILE A 462 16.36 -3.49 33.78
CA ILE A 462 15.22 -3.13 32.93
C ILE A 462 14.88 -4.34 32.04
N ARG A 463 13.64 -4.82 32.15
CA ARG A 463 13.19 -6.01 31.42
C ARG A 463 11.83 -5.76 30.79
N LEU A 464 11.79 -5.80 29.46
CA LEU A 464 10.56 -5.72 28.68
C LEU A 464 9.95 -7.12 28.58
N HIS A 465 8.71 -7.27 29.05
CA HIS A 465 7.91 -8.48 28.95
C HIS A 465 6.76 -8.27 27.96
N CYS A 466 6.47 -9.27 27.15
CA CYS A 466 5.25 -9.32 26.35
C CYS A 466 4.86 -10.77 26.02
N VAL A 467 3.62 -10.98 25.57
CA VAL A 467 3.17 -12.23 24.98
C VAL A 467 3.11 -12.03 23.47
N LEU A 468 3.94 -12.76 22.72
CA LEU A 468 3.77 -12.86 21.27
C LEU A 468 2.64 -13.85 20.98
N GLU A 469 1.70 -13.43 20.15
CA GLU A 469 0.56 -14.23 19.71
C GLU A 469 0.57 -14.40 18.19
N GLN A 470 0.13 -15.57 17.73
CA GLN A 470 -0.26 -15.83 16.35
C GLN A 470 -1.68 -16.42 16.32
N GLN A 471 -2.55 -15.91 15.43
CA GLN A 471 -3.98 -16.22 15.47
C GLN A 471 -4.36 -17.49 14.70
N GLN A 472 -3.59 -17.86 13.67
CA GLN A 472 -3.85 -19.04 12.83
C GLN A 472 -3.77 -20.37 13.61
N GLN A 473 -4.58 -21.33 13.18
CA GLN A 473 -4.62 -22.68 13.73
C GLN A 473 -4.50 -23.72 12.59
N PRO A 474 -3.57 -24.68 12.67
CA PRO A 474 -2.52 -24.81 13.68
C PRO A 474 -1.49 -23.66 13.61
N PRO A 475 -0.75 -23.39 14.70
CA PRO A 475 0.37 -22.46 14.68
C PRO A 475 1.43 -22.83 13.65
N ILE A 476 2.03 -21.81 13.03
CA ILE A 476 3.09 -21.92 12.03
C ILE A 476 4.41 -21.50 12.70
N PRO A 477 5.43 -22.38 12.80
CA PRO A 477 6.67 -22.04 13.49
C PRO A 477 7.50 -20.99 12.75
N MET A 478 7.83 -19.86 13.39
CA MET A 478 8.47 -18.71 12.73
C MET A 478 9.52 -18.00 13.60
N VAL A 479 10.50 -17.37 12.97
CA VAL A 479 11.51 -16.53 13.64
C VAL A 479 11.06 -15.08 13.55
N VAL A 480 10.49 -14.55 14.64
CA VAL A 480 9.91 -13.21 14.72
C VAL A 480 11.01 -12.18 15.02
N PRO A 481 11.35 -11.26 14.10
CA PRO A 481 12.29 -10.18 14.38
C PRO A 481 11.62 -9.16 15.32
N LEU A 482 12.35 -8.69 16.33
CA LEU A 482 11.92 -7.62 17.23
C LEU A 482 12.98 -6.52 17.29
N GLU A 483 12.51 -5.29 17.33
CA GLU A 483 13.32 -4.09 17.55
C GLU A 483 12.77 -3.29 18.72
N VAL A 484 13.63 -2.91 19.65
CA VAL A 484 13.31 -2.07 20.80
C VAL A 484 14.12 -0.79 20.68
N GLU A 485 13.42 0.34 20.53
CA GLU A 485 14.03 1.67 20.62
C GLU A 485 14.13 2.04 22.10
N THR A 486 15.32 2.42 22.57
CA THR A 486 15.57 2.87 23.95
C THR A 486 16.03 4.33 23.96
N ALA A 487 16.16 4.93 25.14
CA ALA A 487 16.60 6.34 25.26
C ALA A 487 18.03 6.60 24.75
N SER A 488 18.87 5.58 24.57
CA SER A 488 20.25 5.72 24.08
C SER A 488 20.58 4.94 22.80
N ALA A 489 19.87 3.85 22.50
CA ALA A 489 20.17 3.00 21.33
C ALA A 489 18.97 2.16 20.84
N THR A 490 19.09 1.61 19.63
CA THR A 490 18.17 0.60 19.09
C THR A 490 18.71 -0.81 19.34
N PHE A 491 17.95 -1.65 20.04
CA PHE A 491 18.27 -3.05 20.29
C PHE A 491 17.46 -3.95 19.33
N LYS A 492 18.14 -4.83 18.58
CA LYS A 492 17.49 -5.79 17.66
C LYS A 492 17.71 -7.22 18.13
N THR A 493 16.67 -8.05 18.10
CA THR A 493 16.71 -9.47 18.47
C THR A 493 15.68 -10.26 17.65
N ALA A 494 15.62 -11.58 17.82
CA ALA A 494 14.58 -12.41 17.20
C ALA A 494 14.18 -13.57 18.11
N PHE A 495 12.89 -13.94 18.07
CA PHE A 495 12.33 -15.01 18.89
C PHE A 495 11.69 -16.10 18.03
N PHE A 496 11.94 -17.36 18.37
CA PHE A 496 11.29 -18.49 17.72
C PHE A 496 9.89 -18.71 18.31
N LEU A 497 8.86 -18.37 17.54
CA LEU A 497 7.44 -18.52 17.90
C LEU A 497 6.90 -19.81 17.28
N GLU A 498 6.81 -20.86 18.08
CA GLU A 498 6.27 -22.17 17.66
C GLU A 498 4.79 -22.32 18.03
N LYS A 499 4.35 -21.68 19.12
CA LYS A 499 3.02 -21.83 19.71
C LYS A 499 2.10 -20.68 19.30
N ALA A 500 0.79 -20.86 19.52
CA ALA A 500 -0.22 -19.81 19.34
C ALA A 500 0.02 -18.58 20.24
N ARG A 501 0.55 -18.80 21.45
CA ARG A 501 0.96 -17.78 22.41
C ARG A 501 2.29 -18.17 23.02
N GLN A 502 3.21 -17.23 23.18
CA GLN A 502 4.50 -17.46 23.82
C GLN A 502 4.97 -16.21 24.55
N GLU A 503 5.33 -16.38 25.83
CA GLU A 503 5.93 -15.31 26.62
C GLU A 503 7.34 -15.00 26.11
N VAL A 504 7.64 -13.71 26.01
CA VAL A 504 8.91 -13.15 25.59
C VAL A 504 9.39 -12.17 26.65
N SER A 505 10.70 -12.21 26.90
CA SER A 505 11.37 -11.32 27.82
C SER A 505 12.68 -10.84 27.23
N ILE A 506 12.89 -9.53 27.26
CA ILE A 506 14.06 -8.86 26.69
C ILE A 506 14.71 -8.05 27.80
N GLU A 507 15.96 -8.38 28.12
CA GLU A 507 16.79 -7.58 29.01
C GLU A 507 17.36 -6.39 28.25
N LEU A 508 17.33 -5.22 28.87
CA LEU A 508 17.70 -3.94 28.26
C LEU A 508 18.63 -3.16 29.21
N ASP A 509 19.64 -2.53 28.64
CA ASP A 509 20.55 -1.64 29.38
C ASP A 509 19.90 -0.29 29.73
N ASP A 510 18.83 0.08 29.03
CA ASP A 510 18.18 1.40 29.10
C ASP A 510 16.66 1.32 28.89
N ARG A 511 15.97 2.42 29.22
CA ARG A 511 14.52 2.57 29.19
C ARG A 511 13.97 2.40 27.77
N PRO A 512 13.07 1.42 27.51
CA PRO A 512 12.44 1.27 26.21
C PRO A 512 11.39 2.37 25.96
N LEU A 513 11.40 2.91 24.74
CA LEU A 513 10.49 3.94 24.23
C LEU A 513 9.44 3.34 23.28
N SER A 514 9.82 2.33 22.48
CA SER A 514 8.89 1.58 21.63
C SER A 514 9.38 0.17 21.31
N LEU A 515 8.45 -0.75 21.06
CA LEU A 515 8.69 -2.11 20.54
C LEU A 515 8.12 -2.21 19.12
N THR A 516 8.90 -2.69 18.16
CA THR A 516 8.45 -2.95 16.78
C THR A 516 8.65 -4.42 16.43
N ILE A 517 7.60 -5.09 15.98
CA ILE A 517 7.65 -6.44 15.43
C ILE A 517 7.91 -6.37 13.93
N ASP A 518 8.86 -7.16 13.44
CA ASP A 518 9.15 -7.36 12.02
C ASP A 518 9.33 -6.03 11.22
N PRO A 519 10.27 -5.15 11.63
CA PRO A 519 10.47 -3.83 11.04
C PRO A 519 10.93 -3.86 9.57
N GLU A 520 11.58 -4.95 9.15
CA GLU A 520 12.13 -5.12 7.80
C GLU A 520 11.26 -6.05 6.91
N TYR A 521 10.09 -6.49 7.39
CA TYR A 521 9.19 -7.40 6.65
C TYR A 521 9.86 -8.72 6.26
N ASP A 522 10.63 -9.34 7.16
CA ASP A 522 11.25 -10.65 6.94
C ASP A 522 10.21 -11.79 7.02
N LEU A 523 9.02 -11.56 7.60
CA LEU A 523 7.93 -12.54 7.68
C LEU A 523 6.85 -12.35 6.61
N LEU A 524 6.34 -13.45 6.07
CA LEU A 524 5.13 -13.46 5.25
C LEU A 524 3.89 -13.48 6.15
N ARG A 525 3.53 -12.31 6.66
CA ARG A 525 2.38 -12.09 7.57
C ARG A 525 1.39 -11.08 6.99
N SER A 526 0.20 -11.00 7.60
CA SER A 526 -0.72 -9.88 7.40
C SER A 526 -0.09 -8.59 7.93
N LEU A 527 -0.24 -7.50 7.17
CA LEU A 527 0.11 -6.16 7.62
C LEU A 527 -1.00 -5.56 8.49
N VAL A 528 -0.64 -4.77 9.50
CA VAL A 528 -1.60 -3.92 10.22
C VAL A 528 -1.88 -2.64 9.43
N LYS A 529 -2.98 -1.96 9.76
CA LYS A 529 -3.50 -0.80 9.00
C LYS A 529 -2.46 0.30 8.80
N GLU A 530 -1.71 0.61 9.85
CA GLU A 530 -0.67 1.65 9.89
C GLU A 530 0.50 1.33 8.94
N GLU A 531 0.69 0.05 8.59
CA GLU A 531 1.70 -0.41 7.64
C GLU A 531 1.20 -0.40 6.19
N ILE A 532 -0.09 -0.23 5.91
CA ILE A 532 -0.66 -0.36 4.55
C ILE A 532 -0.77 1.03 3.90
N PRO A 533 0.12 1.42 2.96
CA PRO A 533 -0.03 2.68 2.25
C PRO A 533 -1.21 2.62 1.26
N PRO A 534 -1.82 3.78 0.93
CA PRO A 534 -2.79 3.87 -0.16
C PRO A 534 -2.09 3.67 -1.51
N ILE A 535 -2.23 2.49 -2.10
CA ILE A 535 -1.57 2.13 -3.37
C ILE A 535 -2.56 1.60 -4.39
N TRP A 536 -2.24 1.79 -5.67
CA TRP A 536 -3.12 1.45 -6.79
C TRP A 536 -3.54 -0.03 -6.84
N SER A 537 -2.75 -0.97 -6.27
CA SER A 537 -3.14 -2.38 -6.20
C SER A 537 -4.36 -2.63 -5.32
N ARG A 538 -4.65 -1.78 -4.32
CA ARG A 538 -5.88 -1.88 -3.51
C ARG A 538 -7.11 -1.72 -4.41
N PHE A 539 -7.18 -0.66 -5.23
CA PHE A 539 -8.25 -0.51 -6.23
C PHE A 539 -8.27 -1.63 -7.28
N LEU A 540 -7.11 -2.02 -7.83
CA LEU A 540 -7.03 -3.10 -8.82
C LEU A 540 -7.45 -4.47 -8.28
N GLY A 541 -7.32 -4.67 -6.97
CA GLY A 541 -7.72 -5.87 -6.23
C GLY A 541 -9.16 -5.84 -5.72
N SER A 542 -9.69 -4.65 -5.45
CA SER A 542 -10.97 -4.43 -4.76
C SER A 542 -12.16 -5.17 -5.36
N GLU A 543 -13.03 -5.63 -4.47
CA GLU A 543 -14.33 -6.23 -4.75
C GLU A 543 -15.46 -5.18 -4.88
N LYS A 544 -15.22 -3.96 -4.40
CA LYS A 544 -16.19 -2.86 -4.35
C LYS A 544 -15.60 -1.61 -5.00
N ARG A 545 -15.50 -1.60 -6.33
CA ARG A 545 -14.97 -0.44 -7.06
C ARG A 545 -16.09 0.54 -7.42
N LEU A 546 -15.83 1.81 -7.19
CA LEU A 546 -16.67 2.91 -7.63
C LEU A 546 -15.86 3.81 -8.58
N ILE A 547 -16.32 3.98 -9.81
CA ILE A 547 -15.76 4.97 -10.74
C ILE A 547 -16.71 6.17 -10.77
N VAL A 548 -16.20 7.35 -10.41
CA VAL A 548 -16.95 8.61 -10.47
C VAL A 548 -16.49 9.39 -11.70
N LEU A 549 -17.45 9.84 -12.49
CA LEU A 549 -17.26 10.68 -13.67
C LEU A 549 -17.83 12.07 -13.39
N GLU A 550 -17.05 13.12 -13.68
CA GLU A 550 -17.44 14.52 -13.46
C GLU A 550 -18.84 14.85 -14.04
N ASN A 551 -19.14 14.36 -15.24
CA ASN A 551 -20.40 14.58 -15.94
C ASN A 551 -20.59 13.58 -17.09
N ALA A 552 -21.79 13.55 -17.69
CA ALA A 552 -22.12 12.64 -18.78
C ALA A 552 -21.20 12.76 -20.02
N SER A 553 -20.69 13.96 -20.33
CA SER A 553 -19.75 14.19 -21.45
C SER A 553 -18.37 13.57 -21.23
N SER A 554 -17.90 13.46 -19.99
CA SER A 554 -16.61 12.84 -19.64
C SER A 554 -16.56 11.33 -19.95
N LYS A 555 -17.70 10.68 -20.19
CA LYS A 555 -17.80 9.24 -20.46
C LYS A 555 -17.04 8.79 -21.73
N GLU A 556 -17.05 9.59 -22.80
CA GLU A 556 -16.30 9.28 -24.02
C GLU A 556 -14.79 9.50 -23.85
N LEU A 557 -14.41 10.54 -23.11
CA LEU A 557 -13.02 10.86 -22.76
C LEU A 557 -12.35 9.69 -22.03
N TYR A 558 -13.05 9.16 -21.02
CA TYR A 558 -12.55 8.08 -20.16
C TYR A 558 -13.02 6.68 -20.58
N ARG A 559 -13.64 6.52 -21.76
CA ARG A 559 -13.99 5.22 -22.33
C ARG A 559 -12.86 4.17 -22.31
N PRO A 560 -11.56 4.52 -22.46
CA PRO A 560 -10.46 3.56 -22.29
C PRO A 560 -10.28 3.07 -20.85
N PHE A 561 -10.47 3.94 -19.85
CA PHE A 561 -10.43 3.61 -18.42
C PHE A 561 -11.62 2.73 -18.05
N LEU A 562 -12.82 3.11 -18.48
CA LEU A 562 -14.02 2.28 -18.32
C LEU A 562 -13.80 0.89 -18.93
N LYS A 563 -13.29 0.79 -20.17
CA LYS A 563 -12.98 -0.51 -20.79
C LYS A 563 -11.87 -1.31 -20.06
N ALA A 564 -10.94 -0.66 -19.38
CA ALA A 564 -9.85 -1.32 -18.66
C ALA A 564 -10.23 -1.77 -17.24
N PHE A 565 -11.15 -1.05 -16.59
CA PHE A 565 -11.42 -1.18 -15.15
C PHE A 565 -12.89 -1.44 -14.77
N SER A 566 -13.86 -1.25 -15.69
CA SER A 566 -15.24 -1.66 -15.44
C SER A 566 -15.43 -3.17 -15.64
N GLY A 567 -16.21 -3.78 -14.77
CA GLY A 567 -16.61 -5.18 -14.81
C GLY A 567 -17.70 -5.44 -13.77
N GLU A 568 -18.00 -6.71 -13.47
CA GLU A 568 -19.05 -7.13 -12.52
C GLU A 568 -18.89 -6.52 -11.12
N LYS A 569 -17.65 -6.15 -10.74
CA LYS A 569 -17.24 -5.63 -9.43
C LYS A 569 -17.10 -4.10 -9.40
N THR A 570 -17.70 -3.41 -10.37
CA THR A 570 -17.47 -1.97 -10.58
C THR A 570 -18.75 -1.21 -10.89
N THR A 571 -19.13 -0.35 -9.96
CA THR A 571 -20.19 0.64 -10.11
C THR A 571 -19.64 1.88 -10.81
N VAL A 572 -20.41 2.50 -11.70
CA VAL A 572 -20.09 3.80 -12.31
C VAL A 572 -21.20 4.79 -11.97
N ARG A 573 -20.83 6.01 -11.57
CA ARG A 573 -21.73 7.12 -11.22
C ARG A 573 -21.27 8.42 -11.87
N LEU A 574 -22.21 9.35 -12.05
CA LEU A 574 -21.86 10.76 -12.22
C LEU A 574 -21.62 11.42 -10.86
N ALA A 575 -20.82 12.49 -10.81
CA ALA A 575 -20.51 13.24 -9.59
C ALA A 575 -21.77 13.80 -8.89
N GLU A 576 -22.82 14.12 -9.65
CA GLU A 576 -24.11 14.59 -9.13
C GLU A 576 -25.03 13.47 -8.61
N GLU A 577 -24.73 12.21 -8.94
CA GLU A 577 -25.54 11.02 -8.59
C GLU A 577 -24.95 10.21 -7.43
N VAL A 578 -23.70 10.45 -7.05
CA VAL A 578 -22.99 9.62 -6.07
C VAL A 578 -23.33 10.02 -4.63
N SER A 579 -23.70 9.04 -3.81
CA SER A 579 -24.00 9.25 -2.39
C SER A 579 -22.74 9.20 -1.51
N ASN A 580 -22.70 9.94 -0.40
CA ASN A 580 -21.62 9.83 0.60
C ASN A 580 -21.57 8.41 1.19
N LYS A 581 -22.70 7.68 1.22
CA LYS A 581 -22.71 6.25 1.54
C LYS A 581 -21.87 5.43 0.54
N GLU A 582 -22.08 5.60 -0.76
CA GLU A 582 -21.26 4.92 -1.77
C GLU A 582 -19.78 5.33 -1.66
N LEU A 583 -19.50 6.62 -1.40
CA LEU A 583 -18.15 7.12 -1.12
C LEU A 583 -17.54 6.57 0.19
N THR A 584 -18.32 6.03 1.14
CA THR A 584 -17.82 5.45 2.41
C THR A 584 -17.59 3.93 2.32
N GLU A 585 -18.21 3.26 1.35
CA GLU A 585 -18.29 1.79 1.26
C GLU A 585 -17.51 1.17 0.08
N HIS A 586 -16.76 1.95 -0.69
CA HIS A 586 -16.06 1.52 -1.92
C HIS A 586 -14.62 2.06 -2.02
N ASP A 587 -13.77 1.35 -2.76
CA ASP A 587 -12.54 1.90 -3.31
C ASP A 587 -12.88 2.74 -4.55
N ILE A 588 -12.48 4.00 -4.56
CA ILE A 588 -12.97 5.01 -5.50
C ILE A 588 -11.91 5.31 -6.56
N LEU A 589 -12.35 5.56 -7.79
CA LEU A 589 -11.56 6.18 -8.85
C LEU A 589 -12.33 7.38 -9.42
N PHE A 590 -11.90 8.58 -9.05
CA PHE A 590 -12.34 9.84 -9.66
C PHE A 590 -11.62 10.03 -10.99
N LEU A 591 -12.37 10.20 -12.07
CA LEU A 591 -11.85 10.46 -13.42
C LEU A 591 -12.15 11.91 -13.80
N GLY A 592 -11.28 12.82 -13.37
CA GLY A 592 -11.42 14.26 -13.49
C GLY A 592 -11.05 15.00 -12.21
N ALA A 593 -10.23 16.05 -12.35
CA ALA A 593 -9.80 16.94 -11.25
C ALA A 593 -10.90 17.89 -10.75
N ALA A 594 -11.80 18.30 -11.65
CA ALA A 594 -12.87 19.26 -11.37
C ALA A 594 -14.14 18.59 -10.80
N ASP A 595 -14.10 17.29 -10.55
CA ASP A 595 -15.22 16.49 -10.06
C ASP A 595 -15.74 17.02 -8.71
N ALA A 596 -17.04 17.32 -8.65
CA ALA A 596 -17.67 17.92 -7.48
C ALA A 596 -17.61 17.01 -6.24
N ALA A 597 -17.66 15.69 -6.42
CA ALA A 597 -17.54 14.73 -5.32
C ALA A 597 -16.08 14.59 -4.86
N CYS A 598 -15.09 14.66 -5.77
CA CYS A 598 -13.67 14.78 -5.40
C CYS A 598 -13.44 16.03 -4.55
N ARG A 599 -13.85 17.20 -5.06
CA ARG A 599 -13.68 18.50 -4.38
C ARG A 599 -14.45 18.59 -3.06
N SER A 600 -15.58 17.89 -2.91
CA SER A 600 -16.31 17.81 -1.64
C SER A 600 -15.53 17.09 -0.53
N LEU A 601 -14.53 16.27 -0.84
CA LEU A 601 -13.72 15.51 0.13
C LEU A 601 -12.26 15.97 0.25
N PHE A 602 -11.68 16.49 -0.84
CA PHE A 602 -10.26 16.83 -0.96
C PHE A 602 -10.01 18.30 -1.37
N ALA A 603 -11.07 19.09 -1.59
CA ALA A 603 -11.00 20.47 -2.05
C ALA A 603 -10.05 20.67 -3.25
N ASN A 604 -9.21 21.72 -3.21
CA ASN A 604 -8.22 22.03 -4.25
C ASN A 604 -7.15 20.94 -4.45
N ALA A 605 -7.03 19.96 -3.55
CA ALA A 605 -6.07 18.87 -3.72
C ALA A 605 -6.44 17.89 -4.86
N CYS A 606 -7.61 18.06 -5.49
CA CYS A 606 -7.98 17.40 -6.75
C CYS A 606 -7.42 18.08 -8.02
N ASP A 607 -6.91 19.32 -7.95
CA ASP A 607 -6.61 20.15 -9.14
C ASP A 607 -5.58 19.52 -10.12
N SER A 608 -5.81 19.73 -11.43
CA SER A 608 -4.95 19.16 -12.48
C SER A 608 -3.70 20.00 -12.76
N GLY A 609 -2.53 19.36 -12.63
CA GLY A 609 -1.28 19.86 -13.22
C GLY A 609 -1.23 19.69 -14.74
N GLU A 610 -0.14 20.14 -15.36
CA GLU A 610 0.09 19.96 -16.81
C GLU A 610 0.22 18.49 -17.21
N ASN A 611 0.77 17.65 -16.33
CA ASN A 611 0.99 16.22 -16.55
C ASN A 611 -0.28 15.39 -16.28
N LEU A 612 -0.37 14.21 -16.90
CA LEU A 612 -1.36 13.20 -16.50
C LEU A 612 -0.90 12.51 -15.22
N ARG A 613 -1.74 12.50 -14.20
CA ARG A 613 -1.40 12.06 -12.83
C ARG A 613 -2.43 11.04 -12.35
N LEU A 614 -1.96 9.95 -11.77
CA LEU A 614 -2.75 9.07 -10.90
C LEU A 614 -2.19 9.22 -9.49
N GLU A 615 -3.01 9.74 -8.59
CA GLU A 615 -2.72 9.83 -7.16
C GLU A 615 -3.69 8.91 -6.40
N VAL A 616 -3.21 8.23 -5.36
CA VAL A 616 -3.98 7.31 -4.53
C VAL A 616 -3.75 7.67 -3.07
N ARG A 617 -4.85 7.95 -2.37
CA ARG A 617 -4.89 8.36 -0.97
C ARG A 617 -5.80 7.44 -0.18
N ASP A 618 -5.69 7.44 1.14
CA ASP A 618 -6.68 6.75 1.97
C ASP A 618 -8.00 7.51 1.86
N ASN A 619 -9.12 6.80 1.91
CA ASN A 619 -10.42 7.45 1.87
C ASN A 619 -10.69 8.14 3.23
N PRO A 620 -10.88 9.46 3.29
CA PRO A 620 -10.99 10.18 4.57
C PRO A 620 -12.26 9.81 5.34
N LEU A 621 -13.34 9.41 4.64
CA LEU A 621 -14.57 8.91 5.26
C LEU A 621 -14.37 7.51 5.87
N ASN A 622 -13.59 6.64 5.20
CA ASN A 622 -13.30 5.30 5.67
C ASN A 622 -11.99 4.72 5.09
N PRO A 623 -10.87 4.76 5.83
CA PRO A 623 -9.55 4.35 5.33
C PRO A 623 -9.35 2.83 5.16
N GLU A 624 -10.37 2.00 5.42
CA GLU A 624 -10.38 0.62 4.91
C GLU A 624 -10.39 0.59 3.37
N TYR A 625 -10.93 1.64 2.74
CA TYR A 625 -10.91 1.86 1.30
C TYR A 625 -9.93 2.98 0.90
N ILE A 626 -9.58 3.04 -0.39
CA ILE A 626 -8.77 4.12 -0.96
C ILE A 626 -9.57 5.03 -1.90
N ALA A 627 -9.10 6.26 -2.08
CA ALA A 627 -9.54 7.17 -3.12
C ALA A 627 -8.41 7.38 -4.13
N ALA A 628 -8.62 6.98 -5.38
CA ALA A 628 -7.73 7.26 -6.49
C ALA A 628 -8.27 8.44 -7.31
N ILE A 629 -7.41 9.40 -7.62
CA ILE A 629 -7.71 10.61 -8.39
C ILE A 629 -6.88 10.56 -9.68
N PHE A 630 -7.55 10.53 -10.83
CA PHE A 630 -6.91 10.65 -12.13
C PHE A 630 -7.17 12.04 -12.73
N SER A 631 -6.11 12.78 -13.00
CA SER A 631 -6.15 14.18 -13.45
C SER A 631 -5.14 14.48 -14.56
N GLY A 632 -5.30 15.64 -15.22
CA GLY A 632 -4.34 16.18 -16.21
C GLY A 632 -4.98 16.53 -17.56
N ASN A 633 -4.25 17.33 -18.36
CA ASN A 633 -4.83 18.07 -19.48
C ASN A 633 -4.55 17.46 -20.89
N GLU A 634 -3.99 16.25 -20.99
CA GLU A 634 -3.68 15.56 -22.26
C GLU A 634 -4.57 14.29 -22.51
N PRO A 635 -5.89 14.40 -22.70
CA PRO A 635 -6.77 13.23 -22.80
C PRO A 635 -6.47 12.29 -23.98
N GLU A 636 -5.82 12.78 -25.05
CA GLU A 636 -5.39 11.96 -26.19
C GLU A 636 -4.46 10.80 -25.76
N HIS A 637 -3.61 11.04 -24.75
CA HIS A 637 -2.68 10.04 -24.22
C HIS A 637 -3.30 9.09 -23.17
N ALA A 638 -4.46 9.45 -22.59
CA ALA A 638 -5.15 8.68 -21.55
C ALA A 638 -5.41 7.21 -21.98
N SER A 639 -5.74 6.99 -23.26
CA SER A 639 -5.91 5.65 -23.87
C SER A 639 -4.70 4.73 -23.74
N SER A 640 -3.49 5.30 -23.79
CA SER A 640 -2.22 4.54 -23.71
C SER A 640 -1.85 4.21 -22.26
N ILE A 641 -2.23 5.09 -21.33
CA ILE A 641 -1.91 5.01 -19.90
C ILE A 641 -2.82 4.01 -19.19
N ALA A 642 -4.13 4.00 -19.48
CA ALA A 642 -5.11 3.11 -18.84
C ALA A 642 -4.64 1.63 -18.79
N ARG A 643 -4.13 1.08 -19.90
CA ARG A 643 -3.63 -0.31 -19.93
C ARG A 643 -2.33 -0.48 -19.16
N ARG A 644 -1.48 0.56 -19.13
CA ARG A 644 -0.18 0.52 -18.45
C ARG A 644 -0.33 0.60 -16.94
N LEU A 645 -1.34 1.30 -16.42
CA LEU A 645 -1.60 1.43 -14.99
C LEU A 645 -1.75 0.07 -14.26
N MET A 646 -2.16 -1.00 -14.95
CA MET A 646 -2.14 -2.37 -14.40
C MET A 646 -0.75 -2.82 -13.89
N HIS A 647 0.34 -2.21 -14.37
CA HIS A 647 1.73 -2.49 -13.96
C HIS A 647 2.25 -1.56 -12.85
N TYR A 648 1.51 -0.52 -12.49
CA TYR A 648 1.90 0.48 -11.48
C TYR A 648 1.26 0.25 -10.11
N GLY A 649 0.69 -0.95 -9.87
CA GLY A 649 -0.07 -1.26 -8.64
C GLY A 649 0.65 -0.97 -7.32
N ARG A 650 1.99 -0.97 -7.28
CA ARG A 650 2.74 -0.70 -6.03
C ARG A 650 2.80 0.78 -5.62
N TYR A 651 2.37 1.70 -6.47
CA TYR A 651 2.58 3.14 -6.28
C TYR A 651 1.32 3.85 -5.76
N SER A 652 1.56 4.89 -4.98
CA SER A 652 0.57 5.87 -4.52
C SER A 652 0.48 7.06 -5.48
N LEU A 653 1.60 7.42 -6.13
CA LEU A 653 1.64 8.46 -7.15
C LEU A 653 2.32 7.94 -8.42
N VAL A 654 1.74 8.23 -9.57
CA VAL A 654 2.35 8.04 -10.89
C VAL A 654 2.04 9.25 -11.77
N GLU A 655 3.09 9.89 -12.28
CA GLU A 655 2.97 11.00 -13.23
C GLU A 655 3.50 10.65 -14.62
N PHE A 656 2.80 11.13 -15.64
CA PHE A 656 3.14 10.95 -17.04
C PHE A 656 3.17 12.29 -17.79
N ASN A 657 4.28 12.57 -18.48
CA ASN A 657 4.43 13.67 -19.42
C ASN A 657 4.51 13.07 -20.83
N LYS A 658 3.58 13.43 -21.74
CA LYS A 658 3.54 12.91 -23.13
C LYS A 658 3.59 11.37 -23.18
N GLY A 659 2.92 10.72 -22.23
CA GLY A 659 2.93 9.27 -22.06
C GLY A 659 4.19 8.67 -21.42
N HIS A 660 5.28 9.40 -21.18
CA HIS A 660 6.45 8.89 -20.46
C HIS A 660 6.29 9.08 -18.96
N THR A 661 6.63 8.07 -18.15
CA THR A 661 6.59 8.19 -16.68
C THR A 661 7.71 9.13 -16.22
N VAL A 662 7.35 10.15 -15.45
CA VAL A 662 8.28 11.12 -14.86
C VAL A 662 8.53 10.79 -13.39
N THR A 663 7.45 10.60 -12.64
CA THR A 663 7.48 10.45 -11.18
C THR A 663 6.74 9.17 -10.79
N THR A 664 7.27 8.43 -9.81
CA THR A 664 6.57 7.33 -9.14
C THR A 664 6.92 7.30 -7.66
N GLU A 665 5.93 7.35 -6.79
CA GLU A 665 6.13 7.39 -5.33
C GLU A 665 5.22 6.38 -4.63
N ILE A 666 5.61 5.99 -3.43
CA ILE A 666 4.81 5.19 -2.49
C ILE A 666 4.64 6.05 -1.26
N ALA A 667 3.40 6.22 -0.81
CA ALA A 667 3.09 7.00 0.38
C ALA A 667 3.81 6.43 1.61
N PRO A 668 4.32 7.30 2.51
CA PRO A 668 4.93 6.84 3.76
C PRO A 668 3.90 6.07 4.59
N SER A 669 4.38 5.05 5.29
CA SER A 669 3.58 4.16 6.14
C SER A 669 4.49 3.55 7.20
N GLN A 670 3.92 3.10 8.31
CA GLN A 670 4.68 2.52 9.42
C GLN A 670 5.53 1.33 8.96
N LYS A 671 6.73 1.19 9.55
CA LYS A 671 7.59 0.01 9.44
C LYS A 671 7.31 -0.92 10.62
N GLY A 672 6.91 -2.16 10.34
CA GLY A 672 6.58 -3.16 11.36
C GLY A 672 5.33 -2.84 12.18
N ILE A 673 5.00 -3.75 13.10
CA ILE A 673 3.93 -3.57 14.08
C ILE A 673 4.53 -2.85 15.29
N ARG A 674 4.41 -1.52 15.33
CA ARG A 674 5.02 -0.65 16.36
C ARG A 674 4.05 -0.38 17.52
N TYR A 675 4.57 -0.54 18.73
CA TYR A 675 3.93 -0.21 20.00
C TYR A 675 4.72 0.91 20.66
N GLN A 676 4.12 2.10 20.82
CA GLN A 676 4.73 3.17 21.60
C GLN A 676 4.57 2.84 23.09
N LEU A 677 5.69 2.75 23.80
CA LEU A 677 5.74 2.42 25.23
C LEU A 677 5.84 3.68 26.09
N GLU A 678 6.41 4.76 25.55
CA GLU A 678 6.54 6.02 26.25
C GLU A 678 6.65 7.24 25.32
N HIS A 679 6.06 8.36 25.72
CA HIS A 679 6.31 9.67 25.12
C HIS A 679 7.25 10.48 26.02
N LEU A 680 8.38 10.94 25.48
CA LEU A 680 9.34 11.76 26.22
C LEU A 680 8.79 13.19 26.45
N PRO A 681 9.02 13.79 27.63
CA PRO A 681 8.60 15.16 27.91
C PRO A 681 9.39 16.17 27.07
N ARG A 682 8.75 17.30 26.75
CA ARG A 682 9.34 18.44 26.04
C ARG A 682 9.55 19.61 27.01
N GLY A 683 10.49 20.50 26.71
CA GLY A 683 10.77 21.69 27.51
C GLY A 683 11.60 22.73 26.75
N GLY A 684 11.62 23.97 27.26
CA GLY A 684 12.33 25.10 26.66
C GLY A 684 12.89 26.06 27.71
N ALA A 685 13.78 26.96 27.28
CA ALA A 685 14.37 27.96 28.18
C ALA A 685 13.37 29.08 28.49
N THR A 686 13.15 29.38 29.78
CA THR A 686 12.26 30.46 30.22
C THR A 686 12.72 31.85 29.76
N SER A 687 14.01 32.02 29.49
CA SER A 687 14.58 33.23 28.88
C SER A 687 14.09 33.52 27.46
N SER A 688 13.41 32.56 26.81
CA SER A 688 12.79 32.75 25.49
C SER A 688 11.37 33.32 25.57
N LEU A 689 10.78 33.43 26.76
CA LEU A 689 9.45 34.02 26.95
C LEU A 689 9.51 35.54 26.71
N SER A 690 8.64 36.04 25.84
CA SER A 690 8.56 37.47 25.51
C SER A 690 7.45 38.17 26.31
N PRO A 691 7.61 39.44 26.70
CA PRO A 691 6.55 40.22 27.34
C PRO A 691 5.30 40.34 26.46
N PHE A 692 4.11 40.34 27.06
CA PHE A 692 2.81 40.42 26.37
C PHE A 692 2.77 41.50 25.26
N GLN A 693 3.16 42.74 25.58
CA GLN A 693 3.15 43.86 24.63
C GLN A 693 4.11 43.67 23.44
N GLN A 694 5.20 42.92 23.60
CA GLN A 694 6.11 42.58 22.51
C GLN A 694 5.44 41.54 21.58
N LEU A 695 4.77 40.53 22.14
CA LEU A 695 4.00 39.56 21.34
C LEU A 695 2.88 40.26 20.58
N ILE A 696 2.09 41.14 21.22
CA ILE A 696 1.02 41.90 20.56
C ILE A 696 1.55 42.73 19.37
N ALA A 697 2.76 43.29 19.46
CA ALA A 697 3.36 44.03 18.36
C ALA A 697 3.69 43.16 17.12
N GLU A 698 3.98 41.87 17.32
CA GLU A 698 4.16 40.88 16.24
C GLU A 698 2.82 40.36 15.73
N ILE A 699 1.90 40.00 16.64
CA ILE A 699 0.54 39.53 16.34
C ILE A 699 -0.21 40.57 15.48
N ALA A 700 -0.11 41.85 15.80
CA ALA A 700 -0.75 42.95 15.06
C ALA A 700 -0.33 43.09 13.58
N LYS A 701 0.75 42.40 13.14
CA LYS A 701 1.18 42.36 11.72
C LYS A 701 0.31 41.43 10.86
N HIS A 702 -0.55 40.62 11.48
CA HIS A 702 -1.47 39.70 10.83
C HIS A 702 -2.83 40.39 10.61
N ARG A 703 -3.64 39.83 9.71
CA ARG A 703 -4.99 40.32 9.39
C ARG A 703 -6.10 39.39 9.90
N VAL A 704 -5.79 38.10 10.10
CA VAL A 704 -6.65 37.16 10.83
C VAL A 704 -5.89 36.65 12.05
N ILE A 705 -6.51 36.68 13.22
CA ILE A 705 -5.87 36.43 14.51
C ILE A 705 -6.78 35.48 15.30
N TYR A 706 -6.39 34.22 15.43
CA TYR A 706 -7.22 33.17 16.05
C TYR A 706 -6.84 32.97 17.51
N VAL A 707 -7.69 33.37 18.44
CA VAL A 707 -7.44 33.21 19.88
C VAL A 707 -8.24 32.01 20.40
N GLY A 708 -7.55 30.87 20.51
CA GLY A 708 -8.08 29.59 20.98
C GLY A 708 -8.54 29.63 22.43
N GLU A 709 -9.66 28.96 22.71
CA GLU A 709 -10.20 28.80 24.05
C GLU A 709 -10.68 27.36 24.36
N ASN A 710 -10.84 27.06 25.65
CA ASN A 710 -11.70 26.00 26.15
C ASN A 710 -12.97 26.65 26.71
N HIS A 711 -14.16 26.22 26.28
CA HIS A 711 -15.39 27.04 26.32
C HIS A 711 -15.94 27.40 27.72
N SER A 712 -15.31 26.89 28.78
CA SER A 712 -15.58 27.17 30.19
C SER A 712 -14.37 27.72 30.96
N SER A 713 -13.30 28.14 30.26
CA SER A 713 -12.06 28.67 30.83
C SER A 713 -12.09 30.19 30.92
N VAL A 714 -12.27 30.73 32.13
CA VAL A 714 -12.19 32.19 32.38
C VAL A 714 -10.84 32.76 31.93
N ALA A 715 -9.76 32.00 32.13
CA ALA A 715 -8.42 32.45 31.78
C ALA A 715 -8.24 32.62 30.26
N ASP A 716 -8.89 31.78 29.46
CA ASP A 716 -8.82 31.87 27.99
C ASP A 716 -9.64 33.06 27.50
N HIS A 717 -10.87 33.25 28.00
CA HIS A 717 -11.68 34.42 27.64
C HIS A 717 -11.09 35.74 28.16
N GLN A 718 -10.37 35.73 29.29
CA GLN A 718 -9.60 36.89 29.74
C GLN A 718 -8.43 37.19 28.80
N LEU A 719 -7.74 36.17 28.28
CA LEU A 719 -6.71 36.35 27.24
C LEU A 719 -7.32 36.90 25.94
N GLN A 720 -8.48 36.38 25.51
CA GLN A 720 -9.23 36.88 24.35
C GLN A 720 -9.52 38.39 24.50
N LEU A 721 -10.09 38.81 25.63
CA LEU A 721 -10.34 40.22 25.93
C LEU A 721 -9.04 41.05 25.88
N GLN A 722 -7.99 40.61 26.57
CA GLN A 722 -6.71 41.32 26.62
C GLN A 722 -6.05 41.48 25.24
N VAL A 723 -6.15 40.47 24.38
CA VAL A 723 -5.66 40.52 22.99
C VAL A 723 -6.51 41.51 22.17
N VAL A 724 -7.84 41.46 22.27
CA VAL A 724 -8.75 42.39 21.59
C VAL A 724 -8.49 43.84 22.01
N GLU A 725 -8.40 44.12 23.31
CA GLU A 725 -8.11 45.46 23.84
C GLU A 725 -6.76 45.99 23.36
N ALA A 726 -5.71 45.16 23.41
CA ALA A 726 -4.35 45.57 23.04
C ALA A 726 -4.16 45.72 21.52
N LEU A 727 -4.95 45.02 20.70
CA LEU A 727 -5.00 45.24 19.26
C LEU A 727 -5.77 46.52 18.92
N TYR A 728 -6.95 46.73 19.52
CA TYR A 728 -7.78 47.93 19.32
C TYR A 728 -7.03 49.23 19.65
N GLN A 729 -6.22 49.23 20.73
CA GLN A 729 -5.39 50.38 21.11
C GLN A 729 -4.32 50.76 20.06
N ARG A 730 -3.99 49.84 19.13
CA ARG A 730 -3.00 50.06 18.07
C ARG A 730 -3.66 50.41 16.74
N ASP A 731 -4.78 49.77 16.44
CA ASP A 731 -5.57 49.96 15.22
C ASP A 731 -7.04 49.63 15.53
N PRO A 732 -7.97 50.60 15.47
CA PRO A 732 -9.37 50.36 15.80
C PRO A 732 -10.15 49.59 14.71
N HIS A 733 -9.56 49.36 13.52
CA HIS A 733 -10.22 48.63 12.42
C HIS A 733 -10.15 47.10 12.63
N ILE A 734 -10.74 46.65 13.74
CA ILE A 734 -10.89 45.23 14.07
C ILE A 734 -12.37 44.83 14.12
N ALA A 735 -12.65 43.61 13.69
CA ALA A 735 -13.92 42.93 13.88
C ALA A 735 -13.71 41.65 14.71
N LEU A 736 -14.73 41.22 15.44
CA LEU A 736 -14.71 39.98 16.20
C LEU A 736 -15.50 38.90 15.45
N GLY A 737 -14.84 37.83 15.03
CA GLY A 737 -15.51 36.62 14.55
C GLY A 737 -15.70 35.65 15.71
N MET A 738 -16.90 35.14 15.91
CA MET A 738 -17.28 34.41 17.13
C MET A 738 -17.97 33.07 16.81
N GLU A 739 -17.41 31.95 17.29
CA GLU A 739 -17.87 30.57 17.01
C GLU A 739 -19.26 30.25 17.58
N MET A 740 -19.61 30.82 18.73
CA MET A 740 -20.88 30.54 19.42
C MET A 740 -22.13 31.11 18.73
N PHE A 741 -21.93 31.95 17.71
CA PHE A 741 -23.01 32.54 16.95
C PHE A 741 -23.01 32.00 15.51
N PRO A 742 -24.09 31.36 15.06
CA PRO A 742 -24.27 31.03 13.66
C PRO A 742 -24.53 32.30 12.83
N SER A 743 -24.37 32.19 11.51
CA SER A 743 -24.70 33.29 10.58
C SER A 743 -26.16 33.72 10.64
N SER A 744 -27.07 32.86 11.08
CA SER A 744 -28.48 33.19 11.36
C SER A 744 -28.67 34.21 12.50
N SER A 745 -27.70 34.34 13.41
CA SER A 745 -27.71 35.33 14.50
C SER A 745 -27.18 36.72 14.09
N GLN A 746 -26.76 36.91 12.83
CA GLN A 746 -26.02 38.10 12.40
C GLN A 746 -26.81 39.41 12.53
N GLU A 747 -28.14 39.38 12.37
CA GLU A 747 -29.00 40.56 12.54
C GLU A 747 -28.91 41.08 14.00
N ALA A 748 -29.14 40.20 14.98
CA ALA A 748 -29.05 40.54 16.41
C ALA A 748 -27.65 41.01 16.84
N LEU A 749 -26.57 40.43 16.28
CA LEU A 749 -25.19 40.87 16.55
C LEU A 749 -24.94 42.29 16.02
N THR A 750 -25.44 42.58 14.82
CA THR A 750 -25.29 43.89 14.16
C THR A 750 -26.08 44.95 14.92
N ASP A 751 -27.34 44.67 15.26
CA ASP A 751 -28.20 45.58 16.00
C ASP A 751 -27.71 45.84 17.42
N TYR A 752 -27.18 44.84 18.13
CA TYR A 752 -26.69 45.03 19.50
C TYR A 752 -25.44 45.92 19.60
N THR A 753 -24.59 45.91 18.56
CA THR A 753 -23.31 46.63 18.53
C THR A 753 -23.36 47.97 17.78
N ALA A 754 -24.46 48.25 17.07
CA ALA A 754 -24.70 49.50 16.37
C ALA A 754 -24.62 50.74 17.29
N VAL A 755 -24.18 51.87 16.71
CA VAL A 755 -23.91 53.13 17.44
C VAL A 755 -25.14 53.65 18.20
N ASP A 756 -26.30 53.64 17.55
CA ASP A 756 -27.56 54.16 18.09
C ASP A 756 -28.47 53.06 18.67
N SER A 757 -27.91 51.89 19.04
CA SER A 757 -28.69 50.72 19.47
C SER A 757 -29.41 50.94 20.80
N THR A 758 -30.74 50.79 20.77
CA THR A 758 -31.60 50.72 21.97
C THR A 758 -31.81 49.29 22.48
N MET A 759 -31.15 48.28 21.91
CA MET A 759 -31.31 46.88 22.29
C MET A 759 -30.71 46.61 23.68
N ASP A 760 -31.45 45.96 24.57
CA ASP A 760 -30.89 45.50 25.85
C ASP A 760 -30.26 44.10 25.73
N GLU A 761 -29.45 43.72 26.72
CA GLU A 761 -28.72 42.45 26.70
C GLU A 761 -29.66 41.24 26.71
N LYS A 762 -30.82 41.35 27.36
CA LYS A 762 -31.86 40.30 27.34
C LYS A 762 -32.38 40.07 25.93
N THR A 763 -32.81 41.14 25.26
CA THR A 763 -33.36 41.10 23.90
C THR A 763 -32.32 40.55 22.93
N PHE A 764 -31.05 40.94 23.09
CA PHE A 764 -29.93 40.37 22.35
C PHE A 764 -29.78 38.86 22.56
N LEU A 765 -29.76 38.37 23.81
CA LEU A 765 -29.61 36.93 24.10
C LEU A 765 -30.78 36.09 23.58
N GLN A 766 -31.99 36.65 23.54
CA GLN A 766 -33.16 36.02 22.93
C GLN A 766 -33.06 35.98 21.39
N GLN A 767 -32.83 37.13 20.74
CA GLN A 767 -32.82 37.24 19.28
C GLN A 767 -31.58 36.59 18.63
N SER A 768 -30.43 36.61 19.30
CA SER A 768 -29.23 35.89 18.84
C SER A 768 -29.31 34.39 19.05
N GLY A 769 -30.30 33.89 19.82
CA GLY A 769 -30.44 32.47 20.11
C GLY A 769 -29.33 31.86 20.97
N TYR A 770 -28.50 32.67 21.66
CA TYR A 770 -27.27 32.24 22.33
C TYR A 770 -27.45 30.98 23.21
N PHE A 771 -28.47 30.95 24.07
CA PHE A 771 -28.72 29.80 24.94
C PHE A 771 -29.37 28.59 24.25
N LYS A 772 -29.89 28.76 23.02
CA LYS A 772 -30.41 27.65 22.20
C LYS A 772 -29.27 26.95 21.45
N VAL A 773 -28.34 27.74 20.90
CA VAL A 773 -27.19 27.23 20.14
C VAL A 773 -26.04 26.78 21.04
N TRP A 774 -25.55 27.65 21.92
CA TRP A 774 -24.28 27.44 22.64
C TRP A 774 -24.43 26.81 24.01
N GLN A 775 -25.58 27.03 24.68
CA GLN A 775 -25.95 26.44 25.98
C GLN A 775 -24.95 26.64 27.14
N LEU A 776 -23.89 27.44 26.97
CA LEU A 776 -22.90 27.75 28.01
C LEU A 776 -23.24 29.04 28.77
N ASP A 777 -22.57 29.26 29.88
CA ASP A 777 -22.77 30.47 30.71
C ASP A 777 -22.30 31.72 29.97
N TYR A 778 -23.21 32.67 29.72
CA TYR A 778 -22.89 33.89 28.97
C TYR A 778 -21.83 34.77 29.66
N ARG A 779 -21.65 34.64 30.99
CA ARG A 779 -20.66 35.40 31.76
C ARG A 779 -19.21 35.15 31.31
N TYR A 780 -18.93 34.06 30.60
CA TYR A 780 -17.63 33.82 29.96
C TYR A 780 -17.33 34.81 28.82
N TYR A 781 -18.34 35.22 28.04
CA TYR A 781 -18.18 36.06 26.83
C TYR A 781 -18.67 37.50 27.01
N ARG A 782 -19.46 37.77 28.06
CA ARG A 782 -20.14 39.04 28.34
C ARG A 782 -19.21 40.25 28.26
N ASP A 783 -18.02 40.19 28.85
CA ASP A 783 -17.09 41.33 28.87
C ASP A 783 -16.50 41.63 27.49
N ILE A 784 -16.26 40.61 26.67
CA ILE A 784 -15.78 40.75 25.28
C ILE A 784 -16.85 41.42 24.41
N ILE A 785 -18.10 40.95 24.53
CA ILE A 785 -19.24 41.47 23.76
C ILE A 785 -19.60 42.89 24.23
N ASN A 786 -19.52 43.18 25.53
CA ASN A 786 -19.70 44.54 26.06
C ASN A 786 -18.57 45.49 25.63
N PHE A 787 -17.32 45.02 25.52
CA PHE A 787 -16.25 45.81 24.92
C PHE A 787 -16.53 46.11 23.44
N ALA A 788 -16.96 45.11 22.66
CA ALA A 788 -17.34 45.28 21.26
C ALA A 788 -18.46 46.31 21.10
N ARG A 789 -19.53 46.20 21.89
CA ARG A 789 -20.63 47.17 21.93
C ARG A 789 -20.17 48.59 22.31
N ALA A 790 -19.38 48.73 23.37
CA ALA A 790 -18.89 50.02 23.85
C ALA A 790 -17.89 50.71 22.91
N ARG A 791 -17.34 49.98 21.93
CA ARG A 791 -16.41 50.48 20.89
C ARG A 791 -16.99 50.43 19.48
N HIS A 792 -18.24 49.98 19.32
CA HIS A 792 -18.93 49.77 18.04
C HIS A 792 -18.12 48.89 17.06
N LEU A 793 -17.50 47.83 17.57
CA LEU A 793 -16.79 46.85 16.75
C LEU A 793 -17.80 45.92 16.05
N PRO A 794 -17.64 45.63 14.76
CA PRO A 794 -18.44 44.62 14.09
C PRO A 794 -18.22 43.25 14.76
N VAL A 795 -19.31 42.58 15.12
CA VAL A 795 -19.30 41.19 15.57
C VAL A 795 -19.95 40.31 14.50
N VAL A 796 -19.26 39.23 14.13
CA VAL A 796 -19.63 38.35 13.03
C VAL A 796 -19.87 36.94 13.57
N GLY A 797 -21.07 36.40 13.35
CA GLY A 797 -21.38 35.00 13.63
C GLY A 797 -20.73 34.13 12.57
N LEU A 798 -19.79 33.28 12.99
CA LEU A 798 -18.99 32.49 12.04
C LEU A 798 -19.56 31.12 11.72
N ASN A 799 -20.44 30.59 12.58
CA ASN A 799 -20.80 29.18 12.51
C ASN A 799 -22.01 28.91 11.59
N ILE A 800 -22.26 27.65 11.31
CA ILE A 800 -23.49 27.18 10.65
C ILE A 800 -24.50 26.72 11.69
N ASP A 801 -25.80 26.73 11.34
CA ASP A 801 -26.86 26.30 12.25
C ASP A 801 -26.64 24.87 12.77
N HIS A 802 -26.72 24.72 14.10
CA HIS A 802 -26.42 23.48 14.83
C HIS A 802 -27.19 22.26 14.30
N ASP A 803 -28.45 22.43 13.85
CA ASP A 803 -29.28 21.35 13.35
C ASP A 803 -28.74 20.70 12.07
N ILE A 804 -28.04 21.45 11.22
CA ILE A 804 -27.37 20.93 10.02
C ILE A 804 -26.23 19.99 10.45
N VAL A 805 -25.40 20.42 11.40
CA VAL A 805 -24.28 19.62 11.89
C VAL A 805 -24.75 18.40 12.68
N ALA A 806 -25.80 18.56 13.49
CA ALA A 806 -26.44 17.46 14.20
C ALA A 806 -27.13 16.46 13.25
N ASN A 807 -27.60 16.89 12.08
CA ASN A 807 -28.10 16.01 11.02
C ASN A 807 -26.95 15.18 10.41
N VAL A 808 -25.86 15.84 9.98
CA VAL A 808 -24.67 15.19 9.40
C VAL A 808 -24.03 14.19 10.38
N TYR A 809 -23.86 14.56 11.64
CA TYR A 809 -23.31 13.69 12.68
C TYR A 809 -24.15 12.43 12.90
N ARG A 810 -25.47 12.58 13.08
CA ARG A 810 -26.37 11.45 13.35
C ARG A 810 -26.47 10.48 12.18
N ASN A 811 -26.45 10.99 10.95
CA ASN A 811 -26.67 10.19 9.74
C ASN A 811 -25.38 9.72 9.05
N GLY A 812 -24.21 10.21 9.49
CA GLY A 812 -22.92 9.85 8.90
C GLY A 812 -22.67 10.44 7.51
N SER A 813 -23.48 11.41 7.08
CA SER A 813 -23.57 11.82 5.67
C SER A 813 -24.29 13.17 5.50
N THR A 814 -23.90 13.93 4.49
CA THR A 814 -24.62 15.13 3.99
C THR A 814 -25.78 14.82 3.02
N ASP A 815 -25.98 13.56 2.63
CA ASP A 815 -26.98 13.16 1.62
C ASP A 815 -28.42 13.53 2.03
N LEU A 816 -28.71 13.57 3.34
CA LEU A 816 -30.03 13.86 3.91
C LEU A 816 -30.28 15.34 4.22
N LEU A 817 -29.36 16.24 3.86
CA LEU A 817 -29.60 17.68 3.92
C LEU A 817 -30.51 18.12 2.77
N ASP A 818 -31.46 19.01 3.05
CA ASP A 818 -32.32 19.61 2.02
C ASP A 818 -31.61 20.70 1.19
N GLU A 819 -32.29 21.26 0.18
CA GLU A 819 -31.68 22.23 -0.73
C GLU A 819 -31.28 23.55 -0.04
N GLU A 820 -32.03 24.00 0.96
CA GLU A 820 -31.73 25.24 1.69
C GLU A 820 -30.58 25.01 2.69
N GLN A 821 -30.60 23.87 3.40
CA GLN A 821 -29.49 23.45 4.26
C GLN A 821 -28.17 23.30 3.46
N ARG A 822 -28.24 22.79 2.22
CA ARG A 822 -27.06 22.70 1.34
C ARG A 822 -26.54 24.05 0.88
N LYS A 823 -27.40 25.07 0.71
CA LYS A 823 -26.98 26.44 0.34
C LYS A 823 -26.24 27.17 1.47
N GLN A 824 -26.44 26.78 2.72
CA GLN A 824 -25.71 27.33 3.87
C GLN A 824 -24.34 26.68 4.10
N MET A 825 -24.08 25.54 3.46
CA MET A 825 -22.87 24.74 3.62
C MET A 825 -21.79 25.18 2.62
N ALA A 826 -20.53 25.27 3.10
CA ALA A 826 -19.38 25.41 2.21
C ALA A 826 -19.29 24.20 1.25
N PRO A 827 -19.12 24.40 -0.06
CA PRO A 827 -19.18 23.31 -1.05
C PRO A 827 -17.99 22.32 -0.96
N GLU A 828 -16.88 22.77 -0.38
CA GLU A 828 -15.67 22.00 -0.18
C GLU A 828 -15.51 21.64 1.30
N ARG A 829 -15.28 20.36 1.59
CA ARG A 829 -14.84 19.90 2.92
C ARG A 829 -13.51 19.20 2.72
N ASP A 830 -12.42 19.89 3.01
CA ASP A 830 -11.10 19.26 2.97
C ASP A 830 -10.95 18.34 4.19
N LEU A 831 -11.11 17.03 3.96
CA LEU A 831 -11.10 15.99 4.99
C LEU A 831 -9.75 15.24 5.08
N ASP A 832 -8.84 15.51 4.14
CA ASP A 832 -7.60 14.78 3.91
C ASP A 832 -6.35 15.57 4.36
N MET A 833 -6.56 16.64 5.14
CA MET A 833 -5.46 17.37 5.76
C MET A 833 -4.59 16.45 6.63
N PRO A 834 -3.25 16.51 6.50
CA PRO A 834 -2.34 15.65 7.26
C PRO A 834 -2.64 15.67 8.77
N GLY A 835 -2.84 14.48 9.36
CA GLY A 835 -3.11 14.31 10.79
C GLY A 835 -4.53 14.63 11.25
N TYR A 836 -5.37 15.30 10.44
CA TYR A 836 -6.73 15.73 10.83
C TYR A 836 -7.60 14.57 11.33
N ARG A 837 -7.71 13.50 10.54
CA ARG A 837 -8.46 12.29 10.92
C ARG A 837 -7.91 11.63 12.19
N GLN A 838 -6.60 11.60 12.38
CA GLN A 838 -5.98 10.99 13.55
C GLN A 838 -6.26 11.79 14.82
N ARG A 839 -6.12 13.12 14.77
CA ARG A 839 -6.54 14.05 15.83
C ARG A 839 -8.00 13.82 16.23
N LEU A 840 -8.90 13.81 15.26
CA LEU A 840 -10.33 13.60 15.53
C LEU A 840 -10.63 12.21 16.09
N LEU A 841 -9.88 11.17 15.71
CA LEU A 841 -10.05 9.82 16.26
C LEU A 841 -9.68 9.75 17.74
N GLU A 842 -8.62 10.45 18.15
CA GLU A 842 -8.26 10.55 19.56
C GLU A 842 -9.32 11.31 20.38
N VAL A 843 -9.79 12.45 19.87
CA VAL A 843 -10.88 13.23 20.49
C VAL A 843 -12.14 12.37 20.62
N TYR A 844 -12.59 11.75 19.52
CA TYR A 844 -13.77 10.88 19.50
C TYR A 844 -13.63 9.71 20.49
N THR A 845 -12.46 9.07 20.55
CA THR A 845 -12.22 7.93 21.46
C THR A 845 -12.30 8.34 22.94
N ARG A 846 -11.86 9.57 23.28
CA ARG A 846 -11.95 10.11 24.65
C ARG A 846 -13.37 10.48 25.07
N HIS A 847 -14.24 10.88 24.13
CA HIS A 847 -15.58 11.40 24.43
C HIS A 847 -16.75 10.44 24.14
N ALA A 848 -16.65 9.58 23.12
CA ALA A 848 -17.78 8.79 22.62
C ALA A 848 -17.86 7.34 23.14
N GLY A 849 -16.83 6.85 23.84
CA GLY A 849 -16.88 5.57 24.57
C GLY A 849 -17.03 4.29 23.74
N GLY A 850 -16.89 4.34 22.40
CA GLY A 850 -17.04 3.16 21.54
C GLY A 850 -16.54 3.34 20.10
N HIS A 851 -16.21 2.23 19.46
CA HIS A 851 -15.75 2.18 18.07
C HIS A 851 -16.93 1.87 17.13
N ASN A 852 -17.46 2.89 16.47
CA ASN A 852 -18.43 2.75 15.37
C ASN A 852 -17.99 3.65 14.20
N ASP A 853 -17.47 3.04 13.14
CA ASP A 853 -16.88 3.76 12.01
C ASP A 853 -17.89 4.67 11.28
N GLN A 854 -19.18 4.30 11.25
CA GLN A 854 -20.20 5.12 10.60
C GLN A 854 -20.49 6.42 11.40
N GLN A 855 -20.51 6.33 12.73
CA GLN A 855 -20.62 7.52 13.59
C GLN A 855 -19.35 8.38 13.54
N PHE A 856 -18.17 7.75 13.42
CA PHE A 856 -16.92 8.49 13.29
C PHE A 856 -16.79 9.22 11.94
N SER A 857 -17.25 8.63 10.83
CA SER A 857 -17.35 9.34 9.53
C SER A 857 -18.28 10.57 9.63
N GLY A 858 -19.41 10.45 10.33
CA GLY A 858 -20.29 11.58 10.64
C GLY A 858 -19.61 12.66 11.48
N PHE A 859 -18.81 12.27 12.47
CA PHE A 859 -18.05 13.19 13.31
C PHE A 859 -17.00 13.98 12.51
N ILE A 860 -16.22 13.33 11.64
CA ILE A 860 -15.25 14.02 10.76
C ILE A 860 -15.95 15.06 9.87
N GLN A 861 -17.04 14.67 9.22
CA GLN A 861 -17.79 15.56 8.32
C GLN A 861 -18.43 16.74 9.06
N ALA A 862 -18.95 16.50 10.27
CA ALA A 862 -19.52 17.53 11.14
C ALA A 862 -18.47 18.56 11.58
N GLN A 863 -17.30 18.10 12.02
CA GLN A 863 -16.17 18.96 12.41
C GLN A 863 -15.65 19.78 11.22
N ALA A 864 -15.52 19.16 10.04
CA ALA A 864 -15.07 19.86 8.85
C ALA A 864 -16.08 20.91 8.39
N LEU A 865 -17.38 20.63 8.49
CA LEU A 865 -18.42 21.58 8.15
C LEU A 865 -18.37 22.84 9.04
N TRP A 866 -18.18 22.68 10.36
CA TRP A 866 -17.91 23.81 11.27
C TRP A 866 -16.69 24.63 10.84
N ASP A 867 -15.52 24.00 10.66
CA ASP A 867 -14.29 24.71 10.29
C ASP A 867 -14.41 25.42 8.92
N GLU A 868 -15.06 24.79 7.93
CA GLU A 868 -15.22 25.33 6.57
C GLU A 868 -16.22 26.49 6.50
N SER A 869 -17.34 26.41 7.23
CA SER A 869 -18.29 27.53 7.35
C SER A 869 -17.66 28.73 8.06
N MET A 870 -16.95 28.51 9.18
CA MET A 870 -16.22 29.60 9.85
C MET A 870 -15.16 30.23 8.94
N ALA A 871 -14.42 29.41 8.18
CA ALA A 871 -13.46 29.92 7.20
C ALA A 871 -14.11 30.72 6.06
N GLU A 872 -15.32 30.35 5.64
CA GLU A 872 -16.06 31.08 4.62
C GLU A 872 -16.55 32.43 5.13
N GLU A 873 -17.15 32.51 6.32
CA GLU A 873 -17.62 33.79 6.89
C GLU A 873 -16.45 34.77 7.14
N ILE A 874 -15.31 34.30 7.68
CA ILE A 874 -14.07 35.09 7.80
C ILE A 874 -13.66 35.63 6.42
N THR A 875 -13.63 34.78 5.40
CA THR A 875 -13.23 35.16 4.05
C THR A 875 -14.19 36.20 3.46
N ARG A 876 -15.50 35.98 3.60
CA ARG A 876 -16.58 36.83 3.08
C ARG A 876 -16.51 38.22 3.69
N PHE A 877 -16.37 38.31 5.02
CA PHE A 877 -16.19 39.58 5.73
C PHE A 877 -14.93 40.32 5.25
N LEU A 878 -13.78 39.64 5.17
CA LEU A 878 -12.51 40.27 4.78
C LEU A 878 -12.45 40.67 3.29
N GLN A 879 -13.28 40.08 2.43
CA GLN A 879 -13.46 40.54 1.04
C GLN A 879 -14.28 41.84 0.97
N GLN A 880 -15.32 41.95 1.81
CA GLN A 880 -16.19 43.14 1.91
C GLN A 880 -15.51 44.30 2.64
N HIS A 881 -14.65 44.01 3.63
CA HIS A 881 -14.01 44.99 4.50
C HIS A 881 -12.46 44.91 4.39
N GLN A 882 -11.91 45.50 3.32
CA GLN A 882 -10.47 45.38 3.00
C GLN A 882 -9.53 45.95 4.08
N ASP A 883 -9.92 47.05 4.74
CA ASP A 883 -9.10 47.71 5.76
C ASP A 883 -9.21 47.06 7.15
N TYR A 884 -10.15 46.12 7.36
CA TYR A 884 -10.36 45.47 8.64
C TYR A 884 -9.43 44.26 8.85
N LYS A 885 -9.07 44.07 10.13
CA LYS A 885 -8.57 42.82 10.69
C LYS A 885 -9.71 42.07 11.36
N MET A 886 -9.60 40.74 11.46
CA MET A 886 -10.54 39.92 12.23
C MET A 886 -9.82 39.19 13.35
N VAL A 887 -10.33 39.33 14.58
CA VAL A 887 -9.95 38.51 15.73
C VAL A 887 -11.01 37.42 15.87
N VAL A 888 -10.60 36.17 15.68
CA VAL A 888 -11.47 34.99 15.69
C VAL A 888 -11.40 34.34 17.07
N LEU A 889 -12.55 34.22 17.72
CA LEU A 889 -12.74 33.63 19.05
C LEU A 889 -13.45 32.29 18.87
N ALA A 890 -12.69 31.21 19.05
CA ALA A 890 -13.10 29.85 18.72
C ALA A 890 -12.32 28.83 19.58
N GLY A 891 -12.84 27.62 19.68
CA GLY A 891 -12.24 26.55 20.47
C GLY A 891 -10.83 26.18 20.01
N ASN A 892 -9.99 25.75 20.94
CA ASN A 892 -8.59 25.36 20.71
C ASN A 892 -8.41 24.27 19.62
N GLN A 893 -9.46 23.49 19.31
CA GLN A 893 -9.45 22.50 18.23
C GLN A 893 -9.73 23.09 16.84
N HIS A 894 -10.45 24.21 16.77
CA HIS A 894 -10.83 24.93 15.55
C HIS A 894 -9.79 26.01 15.19
N THR A 895 -9.10 26.59 16.16
CA THR A 895 -8.03 27.58 15.92
C THR A 895 -6.67 26.98 15.52
N ARG A 896 -6.53 25.65 15.49
CA ARG A 896 -5.26 24.98 15.14
C ARG A 896 -4.81 25.33 13.72
N LYS A 897 -3.56 25.77 13.57
CA LYS A 897 -3.00 26.11 12.25
C LYS A 897 -2.68 24.89 11.37
N ASP A 898 -2.59 23.68 11.94
CA ASP A 898 -2.36 22.44 11.20
C ASP A 898 -3.59 21.98 10.40
N SER A 899 -4.80 22.13 10.94
CA SER A 899 -5.97 21.40 10.47
C SER A 899 -7.34 22.01 10.79
N GLY A 900 -7.39 23.18 11.44
CA GLY A 900 -8.63 23.89 11.78
C GLY A 900 -9.05 24.92 10.73
N ILE A 901 -9.59 26.05 11.19
CA ILE A 901 -9.99 27.20 10.37
C ILE A 901 -8.82 27.86 9.60
N PRO A 902 -7.62 28.09 10.17
CA PRO A 902 -6.55 28.84 9.49
C PRO A 902 -6.13 28.30 8.10
N PRO A 903 -5.89 27.00 7.88
CA PRO A 903 -5.59 26.48 6.53
C PRO A 903 -6.77 26.60 5.57
N ARG A 904 -8.02 26.51 6.06
CA ARG A 904 -9.24 26.66 5.23
C ARG A 904 -9.47 28.10 4.77
N VAL A 905 -9.08 29.09 5.58
CA VAL A 905 -9.02 30.50 5.16
C VAL A 905 -7.86 30.71 4.17
N ALA A 906 -6.68 30.13 4.42
CA ALA A 906 -5.54 30.23 3.53
C ALA A 906 -5.83 29.68 2.11
N ARG A 907 -6.65 28.62 2.03
CA ARG A 907 -7.13 28.03 0.76
C ARG A 907 -8.02 28.99 -0.04
N ARG A 908 -8.80 29.84 0.63
CA ARG A 908 -9.75 30.80 0.04
C ARG A 908 -9.15 32.19 -0.22
N MET A 909 -8.21 32.63 0.62
CA MET A 909 -7.59 33.95 0.57
C MET A 909 -6.11 33.90 0.96
N ASN A 910 -5.26 34.49 0.12
CA ASN A 910 -3.86 34.75 0.48
C ASN A 910 -3.78 35.90 1.50
N VAL A 911 -3.81 35.56 2.79
CA VAL A 911 -3.81 36.51 3.91
C VAL A 911 -2.83 36.09 4.99
N LYS A 912 -2.24 37.06 5.71
CA LYS A 912 -1.38 36.79 6.87
C LYS A 912 -2.24 36.48 8.10
N GLN A 913 -1.97 35.34 8.73
CA GLN A 913 -2.73 34.78 9.83
C GLN A 913 -1.82 34.42 11.00
N ALA A 914 -2.34 34.41 12.22
CA ALA A 914 -1.65 33.90 13.40
C ALA A 914 -2.63 33.16 14.33
N SER A 915 -2.22 31.99 14.83
CA SER A 915 -2.96 31.24 15.86
C SER A 915 -2.30 31.38 17.23
N LEU A 916 -3.13 31.54 18.27
CA LEU A 916 -2.72 31.81 19.64
C LEU A 916 -3.51 30.91 20.60
N ILE A 917 -2.83 30.32 21.57
CA ILE A 917 -3.44 29.48 22.61
C ILE A 917 -2.96 29.85 24.01
N ASN A 918 -3.73 29.47 25.03
CA ASN A 918 -3.35 29.58 26.43
C ASN A 918 -2.91 28.21 26.97
N LEU A 919 -1.72 28.12 27.58
CA LEU A 919 -1.20 26.88 28.16
C LEU A 919 -1.48 26.84 29.67
N LEU A 920 -2.71 26.45 30.00
CA LEU A 920 -3.12 26.13 31.37
C LEU A 920 -2.76 24.69 31.75
N GLU A 921 -2.88 23.77 30.79
CA GLU A 921 -2.57 22.34 30.96
C GLU A 921 -1.44 21.89 30.03
N ASN A 922 -0.93 20.68 30.27
CA ASN A 922 0.01 20.04 29.37
C ASN A 922 -0.70 19.70 28.03
N PRO A 923 -0.22 20.18 26.86
CA PRO A 923 -0.83 19.91 25.55
C PRO A 923 -0.80 18.41 25.15
N GLY A 924 -0.20 17.53 25.95
CA GLY A 924 -0.17 16.10 25.71
C GLY A 924 0.94 15.70 24.73
N SER A 925 0.61 14.85 23.76
CA SER A 925 1.51 14.42 22.68
C SER A 925 1.75 15.50 21.62
N ASP A 926 0.86 16.48 21.52
CA ASP A 926 0.85 17.50 20.47
C ASP A 926 2.12 18.36 20.44
N ARG A 927 2.51 18.73 19.23
CA ARG A 927 3.60 19.66 18.96
C ARG A 927 3.07 21.08 18.95
N LEU A 928 3.44 21.87 19.96
CA LEU A 928 2.99 23.26 20.10
C LEU A 928 3.27 24.12 18.85
N ASP A 929 4.37 23.82 18.16
CA ASP A 929 4.78 24.49 16.92
C ASP A 929 3.97 24.07 15.69
N ASP A 930 3.28 22.94 15.74
CA ASP A 930 2.33 22.50 14.70
C ASP A 930 0.92 23.09 14.95
N VAL A 931 0.50 23.27 16.22
CA VAL A 931 -0.87 23.72 16.55
C VAL A 931 -1.08 25.24 16.55
N ALA A 932 -0.09 26.02 17.01
CA ALA A 932 -0.22 27.48 17.20
C ALA A 932 1.07 28.22 16.82
N ASP A 933 0.98 29.54 16.63
CA ASP A 933 2.14 30.42 16.37
C ASP A 933 2.62 31.11 17.64
N TYR A 934 1.71 31.35 18.58
CA TYR A 934 1.99 31.94 19.88
C TYR A 934 1.30 31.13 20.98
N PHE A 935 1.95 31.06 22.14
CA PHE A 935 1.32 30.58 23.36
C PHE A 935 1.47 31.61 24.47
N PHE A 936 0.48 31.66 25.35
CA PHE A 936 0.51 32.41 26.60
C PHE A 936 0.45 31.44 27.78
N ILE A 937 0.80 31.94 28.96
CA ILE A 937 0.65 31.23 30.23
C ILE A 937 -0.19 32.14 31.13
N GLY A 938 -1.50 31.89 31.14
CA GLY A 938 -2.46 32.59 31.98
C GLY A 938 -2.50 32.05 33.42
N GLU A 939 -3.20 32.79 34.28
CA GLU A 939 -3.56 32.32 35.64
C GLU A 939 -4.92 31.64 35.60
N GLU A 940 -5.04 30.46 36.19
CA GLU A 940 -6.33 29.76 36.32
C GLU A 940 -7.32 30.59 37.16
N LYS A 941 -8.54 30.74 36.64
CA LYS A 941 -9.65 31.46 37.28
C LYS A 941 -10.95 30.73 37.03
N ALA A 942 -11.85 30.76 38.00
CA ALA A 942 -13.19 30.18 37.91
C ALA A 942 -14.25 31.28 38.01
N LEU A 943 -15.37 31.12 37.30
CA LEU A 943 -16.57 31.93 37.56
C LEU A 943 -17.19 31.52 38.90
N PRO A 944 -17.80 32.44 39.65
CA PRO A 944 -18.70 32.09 40.74
C PRO A 944 -19.84 31.19 40.23
N VAL A 945 -20.11 30.08 40.93
CA VAL A 945 -21.20 29.15 40.57
C VAL A 945 -22.52 29.93 40.44
N PRO A 946 -23.24 29.82 39.30
CA PRO A 946 -24.50 30.54 39.12
C PRO A 946 -25.55 29.98 40.11
N PRO A 947 -26.30 30.85 40.80
CA PRO A 947 -27.30 30.42 41.77
C PRO A 947 -28.51 29.81 41.05
N ARG A 948 -29.21 28.90 41.75
CA ARG A 948 -30.31 28.09 41.20
C ARG A 948 -31.56 28.23 42.06
N ILE A 949 -32.73 28.18 41.43
CA ILE A 949 -34.05 28.10 42.11
C ILE A 949 -34.17 26.76 42.87
N GLY A 950 -33.55 25.69 42.37
CA GLY A 950 -33.65 24.34 42.93
C GLY A 950 -34.74 23.48 42.29
N ILE A 951 -34.94 23.63 40.98
CA ILE A 951 -35.94 22.89 40.19
C ILE A 951 -35.26 22.22 38.98
N VAL A 952 -35.79 21.07 38.56
CA VAL A 952 -35.51 20.44 37.26
C VAL A 952 -36.73 20.66 36.38
N VAL A 953 -36.50 21.11 35.15
CA VAL A 953 -37.57 21.46 34.21
C VAL A 953 -37.47 20.65 32.91
N GLU A 954 -38.62 20.40 32.29
CA GLU A 954 -38.76 19.70 31.02
C GLU A 954 -39.79 20.44 30.14
N SER A 955 -39.54 20.58 28.84
CA SER A 955 -40.47 21.24 27.92
C SER A 955 -41.69 20.37 27.62
N SER A 956 -42.89 20.92 27.73
CA SER A 956 -44.15 20.20 27.51
C SER A 956 -44.53 20.14 26.02
N GLU A 957 -44.58 18.93 25.43
CA GLU A 957 -45.08 18.71 24.05
C GLU A 957 -46.61 18.91 23.90
N LYS A 958 -47.36 19.05 24.99
CA LYS A 958 -48.84 19.09 24.97
C LYS A 958 -49.44 20.49 24.87
N GLU A 959 -48.66 21.54 25.05
CA GLU A 959 -49.10 22.93 24.96
C GLU A 959 -48.36 23.65 23.83
N ALA A 960 -49.09 24.46 23.05
CA ALA A 960 -48.62 24.98 21.77
C ALA A 960 -47.42 25.96 21.84
N ASN A 961 -46.98 26.34 23.05
CA ASN A 961 -45.96 27.36 23.30
C ASN A 961 -44.73 26.83 24.08
N GLY A 962 -44.54 25.51 24.20
CA GLY A 962 -43.27 24.93 24.71
C GLY A 962 -43.01 25.06 26.22
N ALA A 963 -44.03 25.43 27.00
CA ALA A 963 -43.93 25.79 28.41
C ALA A 963 -43.16 24.78 29.29
N LEU A 964 -42.38 25.31 30.23
CA LEU A 964 -41.50 24.53 31.11
C LEU A 964 -42.27 23.93 32.29
N LEU A 965 -42.37 22.61 32.32
CA LEU A 965 -42.93 21.84 33.43
C LEU A 965 -41.84 21.56 34.48
N ILE A 966 -42.12 21.81 35.76
CA ILE A 966 -41.29 21.37 36.88
C ILE A 966 -41.43 19.86 37.04
N LYS A 967 -40.37 19.13 36.68
CA LYS A 967 -40.27 17.66 36.74
C LYS A 967 -39.77 17.14 38.08
N GLU A 968 -38.94 17.93 38.76
CA GLU A 968 -38.38 17.56 40.07
C GLU A 968 -38.09 18.82 40.89
N ILE A 969 -38.30 18.75 42.20
CA ILE A 969 -37.81 19.73 43.17
C ILE A 969 -36.51 19.21 43.77
N SER A 970 -35.41 19.93 43.56
CA SER A 970 -34.10 19.52 44.06
C SER A 970 -34.05 19.62 45.60
N PRO A 971 -33.59 18.58 46.31
CA PRO A 971 -33.44 18.61 47.78
C PRO A 971 -32.31 19.54 48.26
N HIS A 972 -31.58 20.17 47.33
CA HIS A 972 -30.44 21.05 47.61
C HIS A 972 -30.74 22.54 47.31
N GLY A 973 -31.99 22.91 47.05
CA GLY A 973 -32.43 24.29 46.85
C GLY A 973 -33.70 24.62 47.64
N LYS A 974 -34.18 25.86 47.54
CA LYS A 974 -35.29 26.38 48.35
C LYS A 974 -36.67 26.33 47.69
N ALA A 975 -36.77 25.91 46.42
CA ALA A 975 -38.03 25.78 45.67
C ALA A 975 -39.16 25.07 46.44
N GLY A 976 -38.86 23.91 47.05
CA GLY A 976 -39.84 23.13 47.81
C GLY A 976 -40.27 23.80 49.12
N GLU A 977 -39.33 24.44 49.83
CA GLU A 977 -39.63 25.23 51.03
C GLU A 977 -40.51 26.44 50.72
N ALA A 978 -40.31 27.06 49.55
CA ALA A 978 -41.10 28.16 49.04
C ALA A 978 -42.49 27.74 48.49
N GLY A 979 -42.74 26.43 48.29
CA GLY A 979 -44.05 25.90 47.89
C GLY A 979 -44.23 25.57 46.41
N LEU A 980 -43.16 25.56 45.61
CA LEU A 980 -43.15 24.98 44.25
C LEU A 980 -43.27 23.45 44.32
N LEU A 981 -43.97 22.85 43.35
CA LEU A 981 -44.25 21.42 43.30
C LEU A 981 -43.92 20.83 41.92
N GLU A 982 -43.68 19.51 41.89
CA GLU A 982 -43.69 18.73 40.66
C GLU A 982 -45.06 18.85 39.97
N GLY A 983 -45.06 19.06 38.65
CA GLY A 983 -46.26 19.29 37.84
C GLY A 983 -46.68 20.76 37.69
N ASP A 984 -45.99 21.71 38.33
CA ASP A 984 -46.18 23.14 38.08
C ASP A 984 -45.62 23.54 36.71
N ILE A 985 -46.32 24.40 35.98
CA ILE A 985 -45.82 24.99 34.73
C ILE A 985 -45.28 26.39 35.03
N LEU A 986 -44.02 26.65 34.71
CA LEU A 986 -43.35 27.93 34.94
C LEU A 986 -43.90 29.01 33.97
N LEU A 987 -44.30 30.16 34.50
CA LEU A 987 -44.88 31.27 33.73
C LEU A 987 -43.99 32.53 33.74
N SER A 988 -43.43 32.90 34.89
CA SER A 988 -42.52 34.03 34.99
C SER A 988 -41.51 33.87 36.13
N VAL A 989 -40.33 34.48 35.99
CA VAL A 989 -39.31 34.62 37.04
C VAL A 989 -38.83 36.07 37.06
N ASN A 990 -38.86 36.71 38.23
CA ASN A 990 -38.49 38.12 38.43
C ASN A 990 -39.23 39.07 37.47
N ASP A 991 -40.55 38.86 37.33
CA ASP A 991 -41.44 39.58 36.42
C ASP A 991 -41.10 39.42 34.91
N GLN A 992 -40.22 38.49 34.56
CA GLN A 992 -39.93 38.10 33.18
C GLN A 992 -40.72 36.85 32.79
N THR A 993 -41.53 36.92 31.73
CA THR A 993 -42.18 35.74 31.13
C THR A 993 -41.14 34.68 30.76
N ILE A 994 -41.43 33.42 31.07
CA ILE A 994 -40.62 32.26 30.69
C ILE A 994 -41.44 31.40 29.72
N GLU A 995 -41.03 31.36 28.45
CA GLU A 995 -41.62 30.45 27.45
C GLU A 995 -40.73 29.21 27.30
N ASP A 996 -39.39 29.39 27.33
CA ASP A 996 -38.43 28.29 27.23
C ASP A 996 -37.22 28.39 28.20
N ILE A 997 -36.30 27.44 28.09
CA ILE A 997 -35.11 27.32 28.97
C ILE A 997 -34.11 28.48 28.80
N ALA A 998 -34.10 29.16 27.66
CA ALA A 998 -33.25 30.33 27.43
C ALA A 998 -33.77 31.52 28.26
N ASP A 999 -35.09 31.75 28.29
CA ASP A 999 -35.69 32.80 29.12
C ASP A 999 -35.35 32.59 30.60
N LEU A 1000 -35.43 31.34 31.09
CA LEU A 1000 -35.11 31.02 32.48
C LEU A 1000 -33.63 31.30 32.81
N ARG A 1001 -32.72 31.01 31.88
CA ARG A 1001 -31.29 31.33 32.04
C ARG A 1001 -31.03 32.84 32.02
N ILE A 1002 -31.73 33.60 31.19
CA ILE A 1002 -31.62 35.06 31.13
C ILE A 1002 -32.17 35.70 32.41
N ALA A 1003 -33.32 35.25 32.92
CA ALA A 1003 -33.93 35.75 34.16
C ALA A 1003 -33.07 35.50 35.42
N LEU A 1004 -32.09 34.58 35.33
CA LEU A 1004 -31.15 34.21 36.39
C LEU A 1004 -29.69 34.66 36.11
N LEU A 1005 -29.44 35.49 35.10
CA LEU A 1005 -28.08 35.85 34.69
C LEU A 1005 -27.34 36.78 35.70
N ASP A 1006 -28.05 37.77 36.25
CA ASP A 1006 -27.49 38.83 37.12
C ASP A 1006 -27.79 38.66 38.61
N VAL A 1007 -28.54 37.61 38.97
CA VAL A 1007 -28.93 37.31 40.35
C VAL A 1007 -27.81 36.62 41.13
N ARG A 1008 -27.84 36.71 42.46
CA ARG A 1008 -26.82 36.20 43.37
C ARG A 1008 -27.39 35.13 44.30
N ALA A 1009 -26.50 34.33 44.89
CA ALA A 1009 -26.89 33.43 45.97
C ALA A 1009 -27.39 34.25 47.17
N GLY A 1010 -28.55 33.90 47.70
CA GLY A 1010 -29.26 34.65 48.75
C GLY A 1010 -30.24 35.72 48.23
N ASP A 1011 -30.30 35.98 46.92
CA ASP A 1011 -31.36 36.83 46.35
C ASP A 1011 -32.70 36.08 46.35
N MET A 1012 -33.81 36.80 46.57
CA MET A 1012 -35.16 36.25 46.48
C MET A 1012 -35.68 36.37 45.05
N ALA A 1013 -35.91 35.24 44.38
CA ALA A 1013 -36.54 35.19 43.07
C ALA A 1013 -38.07 35.07 43.19
N LYS A 1014 -38.79 35.95 42.49
CA LYS A 1014 -40.26 35.89 42.39
C LYS A 1014 -40.65 34.96 41.25
N VAL A 1015 -41.16 33.78 41.58
CA VAL A 1015 -41.49 32.72 40.62
C VAL A 1015 -43.00 32.56 40.49
N GLN A 1016 -43.55 32.75 39.29
CA GLN A 1016 -44.96 32.52 38.97
C GLN A 1016 -45.13 31.21 38.22
N VAL A 1017 -46.13 30.42 38.60
CA VAL A 1017 -46.47 29.13 37.98
C VAL A 1017 -47.97 28.97 37.74
N SER A 1018 -48.33 28.10 36.81
CA SER A 1018 -49.69 27.55 36.64
C SER A 1018 -49.77 26.17 37.30
N ARG A 1019 -50.81 25.94 38.11
CA ARG A 1019 -51.01 24.68 38.86
C ARG A 1019 -52.41 24.11 38.62
N GLY A 1020 -52.48 22.81 38.35
CA GLY A 1020 -53.72 22.04 38.22
C GLY A 1020 -54.49 22.25 36.91
N ALA A 1021 -55.50 21.42 36.67
CA ALA A 1021 -56.22 21.34 35.39
C ALA A 1021 -57.06 22.58 35.01
N GLU A 1022 -57.32 23.47 35.97
CA GLU A 1022 -58.00 24.76 35.74
C GLU A 1022 -57.02 25.93 35.52
N GLY A 1023 -55.70 25.68 35.56
CA GLY A 1023 -54.67 26.68 35.28
C GLY A 1023 -54.53 27.77 36.34
N GLN A 1024 -54.58 27.40 37.63
CA GLN A 1024 -54.50 28.39 38.71
C GLN A 1024 -53.10 29.01 38.76
N GLN A 1025 -53.01 30.33 38.55
CA GLN A 1025 -51.76 31.07 38.67
C GLN A 1025 -51.40 31.32 40.15
N LEU A 1026 -50.19 30.94 40.54
CA LEU A 1026 -49.61 31.11 41.87
C LEU A 1026 -48.27 31.84 41.78
N VAL A 1027 -47.90 32.59 42.81
CA VAL A 1027 -46.62 33.31 42.91
C VAL A 1027 -45.93 32.91 44.21
N PHE A 1028 -44.65 32.58 44.11
CA PHE A 1028 -43.79 32.17 45.21
C PHE A 1028 -42.53 33.03 45.26
N GLU A 1029 -42.00 33.31 46.45
CA GLU A 1029 -40.68 33.92 46.62
C GLU A 1029 -39.68 32.84 47.03
N VAL A 1030 -38.66 32.60 46.19
CA VAL A 1030 -37.70 31.50 46.35
C VAL A 1030 -36.30 32.08 46.56
N GLU A 1031 -35.67 31.79 47.69
CA GLU A 1031 -34.27 32.14 47.92
C GLU A 1031 -33.36 31.34 46.98
N LEU A 1032 -32.53 32.03 46.19
CA LEU A 1032 -31.66 31.39 45.21
C LEU A 1032 -30.39 30.83 45.87
N THR A 1033 -30.06 29.58 45.58
CA THR A 1033 -28.92 28.88 46.19
C THR A 1033 -27.82 28.58 45.17
N ALA A 1034 -26.59 28.99 45.43
CA ALA A 1034 -25.43 28.41 44.75
C ALA A 1034 -25.15 27.02 45.37
N GLN A 1035 -25.10 25.99 44.54
CA GLN A 1035 -24.66 24.66 44.98
C GLN A 1035 -23.13 24.67 45.16
N PRO A 1036 -22.59 23.91 46.13
CA PRO A 1036 -21.15 23.72 46.30
C PRO A 1036 -20.53 22.86 45.18
#